data_AF-A0A6A4C0B5-F1
#
_entry.id   AF-A0A6A4C0B5-F1
#
_cell.length_a   1.000
_cell.length_b   1.000
_cell.length_c   1.000
_cell.angle_alpha   90.00
_cell.angle_beta   90.00
_cell.angle_gamma   90.00
#
_symmetry.space_group_name_H-M   'P 1'
#
loop_
_entity.id
_entity.type
_entity.pdbx_description
1 polymer ?
#
loop_
_entity_poly.entity_id
_entity_poly.type
_entity_poly.pdbx_seq_one_letter_code
_entity_poly.pdbx_strand_id
1 'polypeptide(L)'
;MELVDGHRVVHGTVKRAYPLQSLRQPTGGGAAEPADGELGTFGPVRSTFETCLVFFYDKWATKMQFLKRHYKIRISGRGLVALEWEAGAETEERVPCAVVAERDVLKKTLDRKPRMFTFPHSLSVEVAFEEPQRLPQSDQLKYLLSKTITTRDLHSVMRQTQIQVQAQPRKKPNYGKRTLSEAKISSPVYRYSSLAELVDGNADIYGVVVNVTLPKKTSGRDFCMTVSVTDESCPTRAEAIQINIFYPTVAQMPKIKYVGDIIRFHKIKIQQYQDKIQGLSLPRGSRHLVLREQADGNLEQLTCSETWTFEPSDEQRVRQLIKWAQKNLAKDATLPQGCALAPKLLTELKFAENFIDLVVRVLHLDDSEEPTRLIVWDGSGSTAESDRALVRALEDHGISVPATGVLKEVIMSSCWTIVRDMGFVDGMLTNWCRFRNLAVGIDEPLPGAASAPGGREILRFREVTSLVLMPDFTLDVKHRLALMNESTPAGTTPDSAASCEGGDTNVHQDQNPAASLVGVTTVIPNHIREKVPVTPLREILRSPKTPRKFHCCARVRGIWPTDIEKICKPKPGSRSEYIYSFALTVEEGADSLNIIVYGKDAEHFLHGIPPCDLTRSTTSKTLLEKRFAALSRSPQTFHWCIKSYSVSLPPARDGAAAGAGISGGPATAVRYRLFETRLQIS
;
A
#
# COMPACT_ATOMS: atom_id res chain seq x y z
N MET A 1 -17.32 -14.45 -0.37
CA MET A 1 -18.61 -14.97 -0.87
C MET A 1 -19.63 -13.86 -0.71
N GLU A 2 -20.39 -13.54 -1.76
CA GLU A 2 -21.30 -12.38 -1.77
C GLU A 2 -22.76 -12.84 -1.94
N LEU A 3 -23.70 -12.05 -1.43
CA LEU A 3 -25.14 -12.23 -1.66
C LEU A 3 -25.56 -11.25 -2.76
N VAL A 4 -25.86 -11.77 -3.95
CA VAL A 4 -26.34 -11.01 -5.10
C VAL A 4 -27.74 -11.51 -5.42
N ASP A 5 -28.74 -10.61 -5.41
CA ASP A 5 -30.15 -10.92 -5.68
C ASP A 5 -30.72 -12.09 -4.85
N GLY A 6 -30.31 -12.20 -3.58
CA GLY A 6 -30.73 -13.29 -2.67
C GLY A 6 -30.04 -14.64 -2.93
N HIS A 7 -29.05 -14.68 -3.82
CA HIS A 7 -28.25 -15.87 -4.13
C HIS A 7 -26.82 -15.73 -3.61
N ARG A 8 -26.25 -16.82 -3.08
CA ARG A 8 -24.83 -16.88 -2.72
C ARG A 8 -23.99 -17.02 -3.99
N VAL A 9 -22.96 -16.21 -4.13
CA VAL A 9 -22.01 -16.22 -5.25
C VAL A 9 -20.58 -16.33 -4.74
N VAL A 10 -19.80 -17.21 -5.36
CA VAL A 10 -18.38 -17.43 -5.12
C VAL A 10 -17.63 -17.22 -6.43
N HIS A 11 -16.63 -16.34 -6.38
CA HIS A 11 -15.70 -16.07 -7.49
C HIS A 11 -14.33 -16.64 -7.12
N GLY A 12 -13.63 -17.25 -8.08
CA GLY A 12 -12.28 -17.73 -7.83
C GLY A 12 -11.53 -18.21 -9.07
N THR A 13 -10.24 -18.47 -8.89
CA THR A 13 -9.37 -19.05 -9.92
C THR A 13 -8.75 -20.34 -9.38
N VAL A 14 -8.97 -21.47 -10.05
CA VAL A 14 -8.45 -22.77 -9.58
C VAL A 14 -7.04 -22.99 -10.13
N LYS A 15 -6.02 -23.10 -9.27
CA LYS A 15 -4.62 -23.35 -9.72
C LYS A 15 -4.25 -24.84 -9.75
N ARG A 16 -4.78 -25.66 -8.84
CA ARG A 16 -4.65 -27.14 -8.78
C ARG A 16 -5.87 -27.76 -8.08
N ALA A 17 -6.42 -28.84 -8.62
CA ALA A 17 -7.46 -29.64 -7.97
C ALA A 17 -6.94 -31.06 -7.70
N TYR A 18 -7.02 -31.55 -6.46
CA TYR A 18 -6.70 -32.93 -6.10
C TYR A 18 -7.99 -33.79 -6.10
N PRO A 19 -8.01 -34.95 -6.78
CA PRO A 19 -9.07 -35.94 -6.59
C PRO A 19 -8.98 -36.60 -5.21
N LEU A 20 -10.14 -36.82 -4.57
CA LEU A 20 -10.34 -37.46 -3.26
C LEU A 20 -10.03 -38.97 -3.23
N GLN A 21 -8.89 -39.41 -3.77
CA GLN A 21 -8.43 -40.81 -3.66
C GLN A 21 -7.07 -40.97 -2.97
N SER A 22 -6.48 -39.90 -2.46
CA SER A 22 -5.16 -39.94 -1.78
C SER A 22 -5.20 -39.77 -0.26
N LEU A 23 -6.36 -39.60 0.37
CA LEU A 23 -6.48 -39.56 1.84
C LEU A 23 -6.83 -40.96 2.36
N ARG A 24 -5.80 -41.74 2.68
CA ARG A 24 -5.94 -43.00 3.43
C ARG A 24 -6.52 -42.71 4.82
N GLN A 25 -7.43 -43.57 5.25
CA GLN A 25 -8.09 -43.57 6.56
C GLN A 25 -7.07 -43.65 7.71
N PRO A 26 -7.18 -42.84 8.77
CA PRO A 26 -6.72 -43.23 10.09
C PRO A 26 -7.75 -44.18 10.69
N THR A 27 -7.33 -45.42 10.92
CA THR A 27 -8.02 -46.41 11.72
C THR A 27 -8.05 -45.99 13.19
N GLY A 28 -9.25 -45.96 13.78
CA GLY A 28 -9.50 -46.44 15.14
C GLY A 28 -9.23 -45.51 16.33
N GLY A 29 -10.34 -45.05 16.94
CA GLY A 29 -10.57 -45.22 18.37
C GLY A 29 -10.21 -44.07 19.32
N GLY A 30 -11.23 -43.43 19.92
CA GLY A 30 -11.09 -42.63 21.14
C GLY A 30 -12.13 -41.53 21.25
N ALA A 31 -13.21 -41.78 22.01
CA ALA A 31 -14.32 -40.87 22.25
C ALA A 31 -14.00 -39.78 23.29
N ALA A 32 -14.52 -38.57 23.08
CA ALA A 32 -15.01 -37.68 24.14
C ALA A 32 -15.94 -36.60 23.55
N GLU A 33 -17.01 -36.32 24.28
CA GLU A 33 -18.22 -35.56 23.93
C GLU A 33 -18.12 -34.02 24.18
N PRO A 34 -19.17 -33.21 23.90
CA PRO A 34 -19.04 -31.87 23.32
C PRO A 34 -19.03 -30.73 24.35
N ALA A 35 -18.56 -29.55 23.91
CA ALA A 35 -18.84 -28.29 24.58
C ALA A 35 -19.50 -27.30 23.60
N ASP A 36 -20.67 -26.82 24.01
CA ASP A 36 -21.47 -25.78 23.38
C ASP A 36 -20.69 -24.48 23.19
N GLY A 37 -20.85 -23.85 22.02
CA GLY A 37 -20.30 -22.54 21.71
C GLY A 37 -21.21 -21.81 20.72
N GLU A 38 -21.75 -20.69 21.18
CA GLU A 38 -22.79 -19.87 20.55
C GLU A 38 -22.39 -19.26 19.20
N LEU A 39 -23.43 -19.03 18.38
CA LEU A 39 -23.40 -18.45 17.05
C LEU A 39 -23.01 -16.97 17.09
N GLY A 40 -21.85 -16.61 16.51
CA GLY A 40 -21.46 -15.23 16.23
C GLY A 40 -21.89 -14.79 14.83
N THR A 41 -22.63 -13.69 14.77
CA THR A 41 -23.12 -12.96 13.59
C THR A 41 -22.05 -12.60 12.56
N PHE A 42 -22.38 -12.78 11.27
CA PHE A 42 -21.57 -12.43 10.10
C PHE A 42 -21.50 -10.91 9.87
N GLY A 43 -20.30 -10.34 9.85
CA GLY A 43 -20.01 -9.00 9.33
C GLY A 43 -19.54 -9.04 7.87
N PRO A 44 -19.59 -7.90 7.13
CA PRO A 44 -19.23 -7.87 5.72
C PRO A 44 -17.70 -7.96 5.56
N VAL A 45 -17.24 -8.95 4.80
CA VAL A 45 -15.82 -9.16 4.49
C VAL A 45 -15.43 -8.29 3.29
N ARG A 46 -14.37 -7.51 3.45
CA ARG A 46 -13.83 -6.57 2.47
C ARG A 46 -13.09 -7.31 1.34
N SER A 47 -13.33 -6.83 0.13
CA SER A 47 -12.69 -7.26 -1.13
C SER A 47 -11.17 -7.02 -1.13
N THR A 48 -10.43 -8.10 -0.95
CA THR A 48 -9.15 -8.42 -1.59
C THR A 48 -9.23 -9.91 -1.93
N PHE A 49 -8.64 -10.38 -3.04
CA PHE A 49 -8.76 -11.78 -3.52
C PHE A 49 -8.50 -12.83 -2.42
N GLU A 50 -9.52 -13.19 -1.65
CA GLU A 50 -9.45 -14.26 -0.67
C GLU A 50 -9.44 -15.59 -1.42
N THR A 51 -8.42 -16.39 -1.15
CA THR A 51 -8.33 -17.74 -1.68
C THR A 51 -9.39 -18.61 -0.99
N CYS A 52 -10.57 -18.71 -1.60
CA CYS A 52 -11.63 -19.60 -1.14
C CYS A 52 -11.42 -21.01 -1.71
N LEU A 53 -11.36 -22.02 -0.83
CA LEU A 53 -11.28 -23.41 -1.25
C LEU A 53 -12.67 -23.89 -1.71
N VAL A 54 -12.77 -24.50 -2.89
CA VAL A 54 -14.04 -25.05 -3.37
C VAL A 54 -13.97 -26.57 -3.46
N PHE A 55 -14.89 -27.25 -2.78
CA PHE A 55 -15.05 -28.71 -2.84
C PHE A 55 -16.27 -29.08 -3.68
N PHE A 56 -16.05 -29.87 -4.74
CA PHE A 56 -17.12 -30.47 -5.54
C PHE A 56 -17.30 -31.94 -5.14
N TYR A 57 -18.54 -32.38 -4.90
CA TYR A 57 -18.91 -33.77 -4.58
C TYR A 57 -19.87 -34.37 -5.62
N ASP A 58 -20.06 -35.70 -5.59
CA ASP A 58 -21.02 -36.43 -6.43
C ASP A 58 -20.89 -36.16 -7.94
N LYS A 59 -22.02 -35.97 -8.64
CA LYS A 59 -22.05 -35.66 -10.07
C LYS A 59 -21.36 -34.33 -10.40
N TRP A 60 -21.35 -33.37 -9.46
CA TRP A 60 -20.56 -32.15 -9.62
C TRP A 60 -19.07 -32.49 -9.70
N ALA A 61 -18.56 -33.33 -8.80
CA ALA A 61 -17.17 -33.76 -8.82
C ALA A 61 -16.81 -34.40 -10.17
N THR A 62 -17.64 -35.32 -10.68
CA THR A 62 -17.44 -35.99 -11.97
C THR A 62 -17.44 -35.00 -13.15
N LYS A 63 -18.40 -34.07 -13.19
CA LYS A 63 -18.49 -33.08 -14.27
C LYS A 63 -17.36 -32.05 -14.22
N MET A 64 -16.82 -31.76 -13.04
CA MET A 64 -15.78 -30.75 -12.82
C MET A 64 -14.36 -31.29 -12.80
N GLN A 65 -14.14 -32.59 -13.04
CA GLN A 65 -12.80 -33.20 -13.02
C GLN A 65 -11.81 -32.59 -14.02
N PHE A 66 -12.29 -31.89 -15.06
CA PHE A 66 -11.43 -31.24 -16.05
C PHE A 66 -10.79 -29.94 -15.54
N LEU A 67 -11.31 -29.34 -14.46
CA LEU A 67 -10.82 -28.09 -13.83
C LEU A 67 -9.52 -28.32 -13.04
N LYS A 68 -8.51 -28.89 -13.69
CA LYS A 68 -7.24 -29.26 -13.05
C LYS A 68 -6.21 -28.13 -13.04
N ARG A 69 -6.50 -26.99 -13.67
CA ARG A 69 -5.57 -25.86 -13.90
C ARG A 69 -6.31 -24.53 -13.80
N HIS A 70 -5.60 -23.42 -14.04
CA HIS A 70 -5.98 -21.98 -13.98
C HIS A 70 -7.30 -21.60 -14.68
N TYR A 71 -8.42 -22.20 -14.32
CA TYR A 71 -9.73 -21.80 -14.79
C TYR A 71 -10.24 -20.68 -13.90
N LYS A 72 -10.84 -19.65 -14.52
CA LYS A 72 -11.73 -18.75 -13.78
C LYS A 72 -13.04 -19.48 -13.57
N ILE A 73 -13.53 -19.47 -12.34
CA ILE A 73 -14.77 -20.13 -11.97
C ILE A 73 -15.64 -19.12 -11.23
N ARG A 74 -16.92 -19.12 -11.59
CA ARG A 74 -17.98 -18.46 -10.86
C ARG A 74 -19.01 -19.50 -10.50
N ILE A 75 -19.35 -19.58 -9.22
CA ILE A 75 -20.35 -20.50 -8.70
C ILE A 75 -21.44 -19.66 -8.07
N SER A 76 -22.69 -19.89 -8.45
CA SER A 76 -23.83 -19.14 -7.93
C SER A 76 -25.03 -20.04 -7.68
N GLY A 77 -25.90 -19.60 -6.79
CA GLY A 77 -27.26 -20.14 -6.66
C GLY A 77 -27.63 -20.74 -5.31
N ARG A 78 -28.78 -21.41 -5.26
CA ARG A 78 -29.38 -21.98 -4.04
C ARG A 78 -28.80 -23.36 -3.75
N GLY A 79 -28.03 -23.49 -2.67
CA GLY A 79 -27.35 -24.73 -2.29
C GLY A 79 -25.85 -24.63 -2.05
N LEU A 80 -25.25 -23.46 -2.27
CA LEU A 80 -23.86 -23.17 -1.93
C LEU A 80 -23.68 -23.06 -0.41
N VAL A 81 -22.96 -24.02 0.16
CA VAL A 81 -22.67 -24.08 1.59
C VAL A 81 -21.27 -23.52 1.82
N ALA A 82 -21.14 -22.51 2.70
CA ALA A 82 -19.85 -22.02 3.16
C ALA A 82 -19.55 -22.63 4.53
N LEU A 83 -18.33 -23.13 4.70
CA LEU A 83 -17.83 -23.76 5.91
C LEU A 83 -16.43 -23.23 6.23
N GLU A 84 -16.01 -23.39 7.48
CA GLU A 84 -14.60 -23.27 7.85
C GLU A 84 -13.96 -24.66 7.76
N TRP A 85 -12.86 -24.78 7.03
CA TRP A 85 -12.09 -26.01 6.90
C TRP A 85 -10.78 -25.89 7.68
N GLU A 86 -10.52 -26.84 8.57
CA GLU A 86 -9.28 -26.92 9.35
C GLU A 86 -8.19 -27.61 8.52
N ALA A 87 -7.12 -26.86 8.22
CA ALA A 87 -6.02 -27.34 7.42
C ALA A 87 -5.08 -28.22 8.26
N GLY A 88 -5.45 -29.48 8.51
CA GLY A 88 -4.59 -30.47 9.16
C GLY A 88 -4.48 -30.36 10.69
N ALA A 89 -4.05 -31.44 11.34
CA ALA A 89 -4.09 -31.57 12.81
C ALA A 89 -3.06 -30.71 13.57
N GLU A 90 -2.13 -30.05 12.88
CA GLU A 90 -1.01 -29.31 13.49
C GLU A 90 -1.09 -27.79 13.34
N THR A 91 -1.93 -27.29 12.43
CA THR A 91 -2.16 -25.87 12.22
C THR A 91 -3.63 -25.57 12.49
N GLU A 92 -3.94 -24.91 13.60
CA GLU A 92 -5.29 -24.39 13.95
C GLU A 92 -5.80 -23.31 12.96
N GLU A 93 -5.23 -23.25 11.75
CA GLU A 93 -5.58 -22.29 10.72
C GLU A 93 -6.87 -22.75 10.02
N ARG A 94 -7.94 -21.98 10.23
CA ARG A 94 -9.24 -22.20 9.61
C ARG A 94 -9.33 -21.43 8.30
N VAL A 95 -9.52 -22.16 7.20
CA VAL A 95 -9.64 -21.59 5.86
C VAL A 95 -11.11 -21.60 5.44
N PRO A 96 -11.68 -20.48 4.96
CA PRO A 96 -13.04 -20.48 4.43
C PRO A 96 -13.12 -21.36 3.17
N CYS A 97 -14.10 -22.26 3.13
CA CYS A 97 -14.36 -23.13 2.00
C CYS A 97 -15.83 -23.10 1.57
N ALA A 98 -16.06 -23.34 0.28
CA ALA A 98 -17.37 -23.52 -0.31
C ALA A 98 -17.56 -24.98 -0.75
N VAL A 99 -18.70 -25.56 -0.42
CA VAL A 99 -19.08 -26.92 -0.79
C VAL A 99 -20.21 -26.91 -1.81
N VAL A 100 -20.01 -27.67 -2.88
CA VAL A 100 -20.98 -27.90 -3.96
C VAL A 100 -21.26 -29.39 -4.05
N ALA A 101 -22.47 -29.80 -3.66
CA ALA A 101 -22.89 -31.21 -3.59
C ALA A 101 -24.39 -31.37 -3.90
N GLU A 102 -24.84 -32.61 -4.15
CA GLU A 102 -26.27 -32.90 -4.33
C GLU A 102 -27.03 -32.80 -3.00
N ARG A 103 -28.36 -32.57 -3.08
CA ARG A 103 -29.22 -32.36 -1.91
C ARG A 103 -29.10 -33.49 -0.88
N ASP A 104 -29.08 -34.73 -1.35
CA ASP A 104 -29.12 -35.88 -0.46
C ASP A 104 -27.78 -36.10 0.25
N VAL A 105 -26.66 -35.64 -0.33
CA VAL A 105 -25.33 -35.65 0.32
C VAL A 105 -25.20 -34.53 1.35
N LEU A 106 -25.74 -33.35 1.03
CA LEU A 106 -25.82 -32.25 1.98
C LEU A 106 -26.75 -32.60 3.17
N LYS A 107 -27.89 -33.26 2.93
CA LYS A 107 -28.82 -33.74 3.98
C LYS A 107 -28.17 -34.77 4.91
N LYS A 108 -27.50 -35.79 4.36
CA LYS A 108 -26.78 -36.80 5.16
C LYS A 108 -25.72 -36.20 6.09
N THR A 109 -25.15 -35.05 5.69
CA THR A 109 -24.18 -34.31 6.51
C THR A 109 -24.87 -33.51 7.62
N LEU A 110 -26.07 -32.98 7.35
CA LEU A 110 -26.89 -32.24 8.30
C LEU A 110 -27.50 -33.14 9.39
N ASP A 111 -27.86 -34.38 9.06
CA ASP A 111 -28.40 -35.35 10.03
C ASP A 111 -27.41 -35.64 11.19
N ARG A 112 -26.12 -35.38 10.97
CA ARG A 112 -25.07 -35.48 12.01
C ARG A 112 -24.89 -34.19 12.83
N LYS A 113 -25.35 -33.03 12.34
CA LYS A 113 -25.27 -31.72 13.00
C LYS A 113 -26.45 -30.81 12.56
N PRO A 114 -27.67 -31.01 13.10
CA PRO A 114 -28.91 -30.45 12.55
C PRO A 114 -29.06 -28.92 12.68
N ARG A 115 -28.23 -28.25 13.49
CA ARG A 115 -28.33 -26.81 13.74
C ARG A 115 -27.58 -25.91 12.74
N MET A 116 -26.89 -26.47 11.73
CA MET A 116 -25.97 -25.66 10.91
C MET A 116 -26.59 -24.95 9.69
N PHE A 117 -27.66 -25.46 9.07
CA PHE A 117 -28.19 -24.87 7.82
C PHE A 117 -29.69 -25.11 7.58
N THR A 118 -30.38 -24.09 7.09
CA THR A 118 -31.74 -24.20 6.52
C THR A 118 -31.65 -24.48 5.03
N PHE A 119 -32.09 -25.65 4.56
CA PHE A 119 -32.05 -25.96 3.13
C PHE A 119 -33.23 -25.38 2.36
N PRO A 120 -33.01 -24.68 1.24
CA PRO A 120 -34.09 -24.29 0.35
C PRO A 120 -34.78 -25.51 -0.28
N HIS A 121 -36.09 -25.41 -0.56
CA HIS A 121 -36.90 -26.50 -1.12
C HIS A 121 -36.39 -27.02 -2.47
N SER A 122 -35.68 -26.19 -3.23
CA SER A 122 -35.01 -26.56 -4.48
C SER A 122 -33.56 -26.10 -4.47
N LEU A 123 -32.65 -27.00 -4.90
CA LEU A 123 -31.26 -26.66 -5.16
C LEU A 123 -31.10 -26.26 -6.63
N SER A 124 -30.49 -25.11 -6.85
CA SER A 124 -30.17 -24.59 -8.17
C SER A 124 -28.81 -23.92 -8.08
N VAL A 125 -27.78 -24.71 -8.31
CA VAL A 125 -26.38 -24.28 -8.43
C VAL A 125 -26.00 -24.20 -9.90
N GLU A 126 -25.30 -23.13 -10.24
CA GLU A 126 -24.68 -22.85 -11.53
C GLU A 126 -23.16 -22.74 -11.32
N VAL A 127 -22.38 -23.42 -12.16
CA VAL A 127 -20.92 -23.29 -12.23
C VAL A 127 -20.57 -22.81 -13.62
N ALA A 128 -20.24 -21.52 -13.74
CA ALA A 128 -19.68 -20.92 -14.93
C ALA A 128 -18.15 -20.99 -14.86
N PHE A 129 -17.50 -21.42 -15.94
CA PHE A 129 -16.05 -21.53 -15.99
C PHE A 129 -15.48 -21.08 -17.34
N GLU A 130 -14.29 -20.52 -17.29
CA GLU A 130 -13.56 -20.05 -18.47
C GLU A 130 -12.23 -20.81 -18.59
N GLU A 131 -12.02 -21.43 -19.75
CA GLU A 131 -10.84 -22.25 -20.02
C GLU A 131 -9.64 -21.38 -20.42
N PRO A 132 -8.47 -21.54 -19.76
CA PRO A 132 -7.28 -20.76 -20.08
C PRO A 132 -6.55 -21.34 -21.31
N GLN A 133 -6.04 -20.45 -22.15
CA GLN A 133 -5.11 -20.72 -23.23
C GLN A 133 -3.87 -19.83 -23.06
N ARG A 134 -2.69 -20.38 -23.34
CA ARG A 134 -1.46 -19.59 -23.29
C ARG A 134 -1.37 -18.71 -24.53
N LEU A 135 -1.01 -17.45 -24.35
CA LEU A 135 -0.69 -16.59 -25.48
C LEU A 135 0.64 -17.02 -26.13
N PRO A 136 0.72 -17.10 -27.47
CA PRO A 136 1.98 -17.34 -28.16
C PRO A 136 3.02 -16.30 -27.75
N GLN A 137 4.24 -16.74 -27.50
CA GLN A 137 5.39 -15.88 -27.15
C GLN A 137 5.22 -15.05 -25.86
N SER A 138 4.19 -15.32 -25.06
CA SER A 138 3.91 -14.66 -23.79
C SER A 138 3.63 -15.70 -22.69
N ASP A 139 3.88 -15.33 -21.44
CA ASP A 139 3.54 -16.17 -20.29
C ASP A 139 2.09 -15.93 -19.82
N GLN A 140 1.40 -14.97 -20.43
CA GLN A 140 0.05 -14.56 -20.08
C GLN A 140 -1.02 -15.53 -20.62
N LEU A 141 -2.20 -15.47 -19.99
CA LEU A 141 -3.33 -16.35 -20.27
C LEU A 141 -4.47 -15.58 -20.95
N LYS A 142 -5.10 -16.22 -21.94
CA LYS A 142 -6.38 -15.81 -22.49
C LYS A 142 -7.45 -16.80 -22.04
N TYR A 143 -8.59 -16.28 -21.60
CA TYR A 143 -9.73 -17.10 -21.22
C TYR A 143 -10.71 -17.22 -22.39
N LEU A 144 -11.19 -18.45 -22.62
CA LEU A 144 -12.26 -18.71 -23.59
C LEU A 144 -13.61 -18.25 -23.05
N LEU A 145 -14.60 -18.15 -23.94
CA LEU A 145 -15.98 -17.84 -23.56
C LEU A 145 -16.46 -18.75 -22.44
N SER A 146 -17.14 -18.12 -21.47
CA SER A 146 -17.66 -18.80 -20.29
C SER A 146 -18.62 -19.92 -20.69
N LYS A 147 -18.40 -21.10 -20.12
CA LYS A 147 -19.28 -22.25 -20.24
C LYS A 147 -19.96 -22.47 -18.90
N THR A 148 -21.26 -22.72 -18.93
CA THR A 148 -22.05 -22.92 -17.72
C THR A 148 -22.48 -24.37 -17.60
N ILE A 149 -22.35 -24.94 -16.40
CA ILE A 149 -22.99 -26.19 -16.01
C ILE A 149 -23.97 -25.88 -14.88
N THR A 150 -25.22 -26.26 -15.06
CA THR A 150 -26.29 -26.08 -14.06
C THR A 150 -26.62 -27.39 -13.37
N THR A 151 -27.36 -27.31 -12.27
CA THR A 151 -27.91 -28.48 -11.58
C THR A 151 -28.77 -29.35 -12.52
N ARG A 152 -29.46 -28.75 -13.51
CA ARG A 152 -30.28 -29.50 -14.49
C ARG A 152 -29.41 -30.37 -15.42
N ASP A 153 -28.23 -29.89 -15.79
CA ASP A 153 -27.29 -30.58 -16.69
C ASP A 153 -26.66 -31.82 -16.05
N LEU A 154 -26.73 -31.94 -14.71
CA LEU A 154 -26.28 -33.13 -13.99
C LEU A 154 -27.24 -34.31 -14.10
N HIS A 155 -28.54 -34.04 -14.28
CA HIS A 155 -29.59 -35.06 -14.32
C HIS A 155 -30.09 -35.36 -15.73
N SER A 156 -29.71 -34.55 -16.73
CA SER A 156 -29.97 -34.84 -18.14
C SER A 156 -29.00 -35.90 -18.69
N VAL A 157 -29.28 -37.17 -18.41
CA VAL A 157 -28.57 -38.32 -19.01
C VAL A 157 -29.52 -39.26 -19.78
N MET A 158 -30.81 -38.95 -19.92
CA MET A 158 -31.76 -39.85 -20.61
C MET A 158 -32.44 -39.33 -21.88
N ARG A 159 -31.96 -38.26 -22.52
CA ARG A 159 -32.52 -37.83 -23.84
C ARG A 159 -31.52 -37.48 -24.94
N GLN A 160 -30.23 -37.79 -24.77
CA GLN A 160 -29.22 -37.52 -25.82
C GLN A 160 -28.51 -38.78 -26.35
N THR A 161 -29.00 -39.98 -26.04
CA THR A 161 -28.47 -41.23 -26.62
C THR A 161 -29.23 -41.69 -27.87
N GLN A 162 -30.15 -40.89 -28.42
CA GLN A 162 -30.89 -41.24 -29.65
C GLN A 162 -30.80 -40.21 -30.80
N ILE A 163 -29.99 -39.14 -30.68
CA ILE A 163 -29.69 -38.22 -31.80
C ILE A 163 -28.18 -38.09 -32.03
N GLN A 164 -27.44 -39.18 -31.82
CA GLN A 164 -26.00 -39.21 -32.09
C GLN A 164 -25.64 -40.44 -32.93
N VAL A 165 -26.24 -40.53 -34.12
CA VAL A 165 -25.79 -41.47 -35.18
C VAL A 165 -25.04 -40.74 -36.31
N GLN A 166 -24.96 -39.40 -36.32
CA GLN A 166 -24.13 -38.68 -37.29
C GLN A 166 -23.36 -37.53 -36.63
N ALA A 167 -22.32 -37.88 -35.86
CA ALA A 167 -21.20 -36.97 -35.64
C ALA A 167 -19.94 -37.81 -35.39
N GLN A 168 -18.90 -37.54 -36.18
CA GLN A 168 -17.58 -38.16 -36.12
C GLN A 168 -17.03 -38.27 -34.69
N PRO A 169 -16.17 -39.26 -34.41
CA PRO A 169 -15.67 -39.53 -33.06
C PRO A 169 -14.98 -38.28 -32.50
N ARG A 170 -15.63 -37.64 -31.52
CA ARG A 170 -15.01 -36.58 -30.71
C ARG A 170 -13.76 -37.16 -30.08
N LYS A 171 -12.60 -36.58 -30.40
CA LYS A 171 -11.32 -36.92 -29.77
C LYS A 171 -11.52 -37.00 -28.25
N LYS A 172 -11.12 -38.12 -27.65
CA LYS A 172 -11.18 -38.33 -26.19
C LYS A 172 -10.58 -37.11 -25.49
N PRO A 173 -11.17 -36.62 -24.37
CA PRO A 173 -10.59 -35.50 -23.63
C PRO A 173 -9.15 -35.86 -23.23
N ASN A 174 -8.21 -34.99 -23.59
CA ASN A 174 -6.77 -35.17 -23.38
C ASN A 174 -6.43 -35.13 -21.88
N TYR A 175 -6.62 -36.24 -21.18
CA TYR A 175 -6.03 -36.48 -19.87
C TYR A 175 -4.52 -36.67 -20.04
N GLY A 176 -3.71 -35.62 -19.81
CA GLY A 176 -2.26 -35.81 -19.61
C GLY A 176 -1.31 -34.74 -20.13
N LYS A 177 -1.73 -33.73 -20.91
CA LYS A 177 -0.77 -32.69 -21.32
C LYS A 177 -0.47 -31.77 -20.15
N ARG A 178 0.78 -31.71 -19.66
CA ARG A 178 1.25 -30.76 -18.62
C ARG A 178 1.20 -29.28 -19.04
N THR A 179 1.04 -29.03 -20.34
CA THR A 179 1.09 -27.71 -20.96
C THR A 179 -0.31 -27.23 -21.34
N LEU A 180 -0.61 -25.93 -21.12
CA LEU A 180 -1.82 -25.28 -21.64
C LEU A 180 -1.80 -25.27 -23.17
N SER A 181 -2.96 -25.37 -23.82
CA SER A 181 -3.03 -25.20 -25.27
C SER A 181 -2.67 -23.77 -25.64
N GLU A 182 -1.85 -23.59 -26.67
CA GLU A 182 -1.59 -22.28 -27.26
C GLU A 182 -2.83 -21.77 -27.99
N ALA A 183 -3.11 -20.49 -27.85
CA ALA A 183 -4.17 -19.84 -28.61
C ALA A 183 -3.78 -19.83 -30.11
N LYS A 184 -4.69 -20.28 -30.98
CA LYS A 184 -4.51 -20.16 -32.44
C LYS A 184 -4.70 -18.70 -32.82
N ILE A 185 -3.64 -18.02 -33.25
CA ILE A 185 -3.70 -16.65 -33.77
C ILE A 185 -3.58 -16.70 -35.29
N SER A 186 -4.47 -16.01 -35.99
CA SER A 186 -4.48 -15.96 -37.46
C SER A 186 -3.52 -14.90 -38.05
N SER A 187 -2.76 -14.18 -37.22
CA SER A 187 -1.86 -13.10 -37.63
C SER A 187 -0.80 -12.81 -36.56
N PRO A 188 0.35 -12.19 -36.90
CA PRO A 188 1.44 -11.85 -35.95
C PRO A 188 1.12 -10.61 -35.08
N VAL A 189 -0.15 -10.40 -34.72
CA VAL A 189 -0.62 -9.22 -33.98
C VAL A 189 -0.27 -9.36 -32.49
N TYR A 190 0.41 -8.36 -31.94
CA TYR A 190 0.68 -8.27 -30.50
C TYR A 190 -0.62 -8.33 -29.71
N ARG A 191 -0.64 -9.11 -28.62
CA ARG A 191 -1.80 -9.22 -27.76
C ARG A 191 -1.50 -8.69 -26.37
N TYR A 192 -2.10 -7.54 -26.09
CA TYR A 192 -1.94 -6.87 -24.80
C TYR A 192 -2.86 -7.50 -23.75
N SER A 193 -2.32 -7.74 -22.57
CA SER A 193 -3.04 -8.26 -21.41
C SER A 193 -3.58 -7.12 -20.56
N SER A 194 -4.77 -7.30 -19.99
CA SER A 194 -5.34 -6.35 -19.02
C SER A 194 -4.61 -6.46 -17.68
N LEU A 195 -4.52 -5.36 -16.93
CA LEU A 195 -3.75 -5.32 -15.68
C LEU A 195 -4.28 -6.30 -14.62
N ALA A 196 -5.61 -6.46 -14.50
CA ALA A 196 -6.22 -7.36 -13.52
C ALA A 196 -6.01 -8.86 -13.84
N GLU A 197 -5.61 -9.20 -15.06
CA GLU A 197 -5.41 -10.58 -15.52
C GLU A 197 -3.94 -11.00 -15.54
N LEU A 198 -3.04 -10.12 -15.13
CA LEU A 198 -1.61 -10.40 -15.16
C LEU A 198 -1.24 -11.59 -14.26
N VAL A 199 -0.37 -12.42 -14.79
CA VAL A 199 0.25 -13.56 -14.08
C VAL A 199 1.77 -13.46 -14.17
N ASP A 200 2.46 -14.12 -13.25
CA ASP A 200 3.92 -14.19 -13.23
C ASP A 200 4.49 -14.64 -14.59
N GLY A 201 5.50 -13.91 -15.08
CA GLY A 201 6.13 -14.12 -16.38
C GLY A 201 6.07 -12.87 -17.26
N ASN A 202 6.41 -13.00 -18.55
CA ASN A 202 6.44 -11.89 -19.49
C ASN A 202 5.03 -11.49 -19.96
N ALA A 203 4.77 -10.19 -20.03
CA ALA A 203 3.53 -9.62 -20.53
C ALA A 203 3.80 -8.47 -21.53
N ASP A 204 2.83 -8.25 -22.41
CA ASP A 204 2.70 -7.03 -23.21
C ASP A 204 1.48 -6.27 -22.67
N ILE A 205 1.62 -5.00 -22.34
CA ILE A 205 0.56 -4.22 -21.67
C ILE A 205 0.48 -2.80 -22.20
N TYR A 206 -0.71 -2.21 -22.09
CA TYR A 206 -0.90 -0.77 -22.05
C TYR A 206 -1.28 -0.36 -20.63
N GLY A 207 -0.84 0.81 -20.20
CA GLY A 207 -1.22 1.37 -18.90
C GLY A 207 -1.28 2.88 -18.94
N VAL A 208 -2.25 3.45 -18.23
CA VAL A 208 -2.38 4.88 -17.96
C VAL A 208 -1.56 5.22 -16.74
N VAL A 209 -0.61 6.14 -16.87
CA VAL A 209 0.28 6.56 -15.79
C VAL A 209 -0.50 7.37 -14.75
N VAL A 210 -0.40 6.96 -13.49
CA VAL A 210 -1.00 7.70 -12.35
C VAL A 210 0.03 8.21 -11.35
N ASN A 211 1.23 7.63 -11.36
CA ASN A 211 2.33 8.02 -10.51
C ASN A 211 3.67 7.65 -11.12
N VAL A 212 4.70 8.45 -10.85
CA VAL A 212 6.05 8.24 -11.36
C VAL A 212 7.06 8.77 -10.35
N THR A 213 8.21 8.10 -10.23
CA THR A 213 9.39 8.65 -9.57
C THR A 213 10.37 9.16 -10.62
N LEU A 214 11.13 10.21 -10.30
CA LEU A 214 12.26 10.58 -11.14
C LEU A 214 13.31 9.45 -11.18
N PRO A 215 14.09 9.33 -12.27
CA PRO A 215 15.20 8.39 -12.33
C PRO A 215 16.21 8.63 -11.20
N LYS A 216 16.48 7.59 -10.41
CA LYS A 216 17.46 7.62 -9.32
C LYS A 216 18.60 6.66 -9.64
N LYS A 217 19.83 7.06 -9.33
CA LYS A 217 20.97 6.16 -9.48
C LYS A 217 20.83 5.02 -8.48
N THR A 218 20.92 3.77 -8.94
CA THR A 218 20.94 2.61 -8.04
C THR A 218 22.33 2.43 -7.45
N SER A 219 22.47 1.57 -6.42
CA SER A 219 23.79 1.13 -5.95
C SER A 219 24.56 0.33 -7.01
N GLY A 220 23.88 -0.14 -8.05
CA GLY A 220 24.48 -0.81 -9.21
C GLY A 220 24.89 0.19 -10.30
N ARG A 221 24.93 -0.31 -11.54
CA ARG A 221 25.31 0.50 -12.71
C ARG A 221 24.13 1.29 -13.31
N ASP A 222 22.90 0.88 -13.02
CA ASP A 222 21.71 1.38 -13.69
C ASP A 222 21.05 2.52 -12.89
N PHE A 223 20.24 3.31 -13.58
CA PHE A 223 19.20 4.14 -12.96
C PHE A 223 17.92 3.31 -12.79
N CYS A 224 17.09 3.69 -11.83
CA CYS A 224 15.77 3.11 -11.60
C CYS A 224 14.71 4.22 -11.54
N MET A 225 13.57 3.99 -12.19
CA MET A 225 12.35 4.75 -11.95
C MET A 225 11.18 3.79 -11.74
N THR A 226 10.24 4.17 -10.88
CA THR A 226 9.00 3.43 -10.66
C THR A 226 7.85 4.18 -11.30
N VAL A 227 7.05 3.49 -12.10
CA VAL A 227 5.82 3.99 -12.73
C VAL A 227 4.66 3.19 -12.19
N SER A 228 3.59 3.84 -11.73
CA SER A 228 2.34 3.18 -11.38
C SER A 228 1.35 3.37 -12.51
N VAL A 229 0.76 2.26 -12.98
CA VAL A 229 -0.16 2.26 -14.12
C VAL A 229 -1.51 1.66 -13.76
N THR A 230 -2.55 2.16 -14.43
CA THR A 230 -3.95 1.71 -14.33
C THR A 230 -4.51 1.42 -15.73
N ASP A 231 -5.62 0.69 -15.80
CA ASP A 231 -6.40 0.49 -17.03
C ASP A 231 -7.87 0.27 -16.66
N GLU A 232 -8.73 -0.04 -17.63
CA GLU A 232 -10.15 -0.27 -17.37
C GLU A 232 -10.42 -1.45 -16.42
N SER A 233 -9.50 -2.42 -16.34
CA SER A 233 -9.63 -3.59 -15.48
C SER A 233 -9.13 -3.34 -14.05
N CYS A 234 -8.19 -2.41 -13.88
CA CYS A 234 -7.66 -1.95 -12.61
C CYS A 234 -7.77 -0.41 -12.55
N PRO A 235 -8.98 0.12 -12.27
CA PRO A 235 -9.29 1.52 -12.53
C PRO A 235 -8.81 2.48 -11.44
N THR A 236 -8.54 2.01 -10.22
CA THR A 236 -8.22 2.90 -9.10
C THR A 236 -6.72 3.14 -8.97
N ARG A 237 -6.32 4.35 -8.56
CA ARG A 237 -4.93 4.69 -8.23
C ARG A 237 -4.38 3.81 -7.08
N ALA A 238 -5.22 3.42 -6.13
CA ALA A 238 -4.82 2.56 -5.01
C ALA A 238 -4.42 1.14 -5.43
N GLU A 239 -5.02 0.61 -6.50
CA GLU A 239 -4.75 -0.73 -7.03
C GLU A 239 -3.76 -0.72 -8.20
N ALA A 240 -3.28 0.47 -8.60
CA ALA A 240 -2.35 0.65 -9.71
C ALA A 240 -1.11 -0.25 -9.58
N ILE A 241 -0.73 -0.88 -10.69
CA ILE A 241 0.41 -1.79 -10.72
C ILE A 241 1.69 -0.99 -10.80
N GLN A 242 2.60 -1.25 -9.86
CA GLN A 242 3.93 -0.65 -9.85
C GLN A 242 4.86 -1.39 -10.81
N ILE A 243 5.50 -0.62 -11.69
CA ILE A 243 6.48 -1.09 -12.65
C ILE A 243 7.82 -0.43 -12.32
N ASN A 244 8.82 -1.23 -11.98
CA ASN A 244 10.19 -0.78 -11.75
C ASN A 244 10.98 -0.89 -13.07
N ILE A 245 11.53 0.22 -13.51
CA ILE A 245 12.18 0.38 -14.82
C ILE A 245 13.65 0.67 -14.61
N PHE A 246 14.51 -0.15 -15.20
CA PHE A 246 15.95 -0.04 -15.08
C PHE A 246 16.58 0.26 -16.44
N TYR A 247 17.40 1.30 -16.52
CA TYR A 247 18.21 1.63 -17.69
C TYR A 247 19.59 2.19 -17.29
N PRO A 248 20.65 1.96 -18.07
CA PRO A 248 22.00 2.45 -17.76
C PRO A 248 22.10 3.98 -17.72
N THR A 249 21.28 4.70 -18.50
CA THR A 249 21.31 6.16 -18.62
C THR A 249 19.92 6.78 -18.55
N VAL A 250 19.83 8.03 -18.11
CA VAL A 250 18.58 8.81 -18.01
C VAL A 250 17.98 9.09 -19.40
N ALA A 251 18.80 9.18 -20.45
CA ALA A 251 18.34 9.36 -21.82
C ALA A 251 17.48 8.18 -22.32
N GLN A 252 17.76 6.96 -21.84
CA GLN A 252 17.01 5.75 -22.20
C GLN A 252 15.75 5.54 -21.34
N MET A 253 15.55 6.35 -20.31
CA MET A 253 14.36 6.25 -19.46
C MET A 253 13.11 6.76 -20.18
N PRO A 254 11.94 6.13 -19.95
CA PRO A 254 10.67 6.63 -20.48
C PRO A 254 10.41 8.09 -20.10
N LYS A 255 10.18 8.94 -21.10
CA LYS A 255 9.93 10.38 -20.93
C LYS A 255 8.46 10.66 -20.59
N ILE A 256 8.03 10.10 -19.47
CA ILE A 256 6.70 10.30 -18.88
C ILE A 256 6.69 11.65 -18.16
N LYS A 257 5.76 12.52 -18.54
CA LYS A 257 5.65 13.87 -17.94
C LYS A 257 4.33 14.08 -17.22
N TYR A 258 3.24 13.51 -17.71
CA TYR A 258 1.90 13.80 -17.19
C TYR A 258 1.26 12.59 -16.51
N VAL A 259 0.49 12.86 -15.46
CA VAL A 259 -0.57 11.93 -15.05
C VAL A 259 -1.59 11.83 -16.17
N GLY A 260 -1.86 10.61 -16.64
CA GLY A 260 -2.70 10.35 -17.81
C GLY A 260 -1.91 10.02 -19.08
N ASP A 261 -0.59 10.19 -19.12
CA ASP A 261 0.24 9.66 -20.22
C ASP A 261 -0.01 8.15 -20.36
N ILE A 262 -0.06 7.64 -21.60
CA ILE A 262 -0.20 6.22 -21.86
C ILE A 262 1.20 5.63 -22.05
N ILE A 263 1.49 4.52 -21.37
CA ILE A 263 2.71 3.76 -21.61
C ILE A 263 2.37 2.36 -22.06
N ARG A 264 2.99 1.95 -23.17
CA ARG A 264 2.96 0.60 -23.68
C ARG A 264 4.26 -0.10 -23.34
N PHE A 265 4.17 -1.31 -22.80
CA PHE A 265 5.33 -2.19 -22.61
C PHE A 265 5.20 -3.45 -23.45
N HIS A 266 6.32 -3.89 -24.02
CA HIS A 266 6.48 -5.23 -24.55
C HIS A 266 7.48 -6.01 -23.71
N LYS A 267 7.17 -7.28 -23.46
CA LYS A 267 7.99 -8.24 -22.70
C LYS A 267 8.43 -7.69 -21.34
N ILE A 268 7.51 -7.06 -20.62
CA ILE A 268 7.72 -6.68 -19.23
C ILE A 268 7.65 -7.93 -18.35
N LYS A 269 8.56 -8.07 -17.38
CA LYS A 269 8.55 -9.20 -16.45
C LYS A 269 7.58 -8.92 -15.31
N ILE A 270 6.53 -9.70 -15.20
CA ILE A 270 5.58 -9.69 -14.08
C ILE A 270 6.03 -10.68 -13.02
N GLN A 271 5.99 -10.26 -11.75
CA GLN A 271 6.33 -11.11 -10.61
C GLN A 271 5.55 -10.70 -9.35
N GLN A 272 5.35 -11.64 -8.44
CA GLN A 272 4.82 -11.37 -7.11
C GLN A 272 5.94 -10.96 -6.13
N TYR A 273 5.71 -9.90 -5.35
CA TYR A 273 6.59 -9.43 -4.29
C TYR A 273 5.77 -8.89 -3.13
N GLN A 274 6.04 -9.40 -1.92
CA GLN A 274 5.24 -9.10 -0.72
C GLN A 274 3.73 -9.25 -1.00
N ASP A 275 3.38 -10.38 -1.60
CA ASP A 275 2.03 -10.75 -2.03
C ASP A 275 1.36 -9.85 -3.08
N LYS A 276 2.05 -8.84 -3.61
CA LYS A 276 1.55 -7.94 -4.66
C LYS A 276 2.20 -8.21 -6.01
N ILE A 277 1.41 -8.07 -7.08
CA ILE A 277 1.92 -8.11 -8.45
C ILE A 277 2.69 -6.81 -8.72
N GLN A 278 3.88 -6.94 -9.29
CA GLN A 278 4.66 -5.82 -9.82
C GLN A 278 5.28 -6.17 -11.17
N GLY A 279 5.57 -5.15 -11.96
CA GLY A 279 6.29 -5.26 -13.22
C GLY A 279 7.76 -4.86 -13.09
N LEU A 280 8.62 -5.49 -13.88
CA LEU A 280 10.04 -5.18 -14.02
C LEU A 280 10.36 -4.98 -15.51
N SER A 281 10.75 -3.76 -15.88
CA SER A 281 11.27 -3.43 -17.20
C SER A 281 12.80 -3.41 -17.16
N LEU A 282 13.42 -4.31 -17.92
CA LEU A 282 14.89 -4.45 -17.97
C LEU A 282 15.42 -4.02 -19.35
N PRO A 283 16.63 -3.43 -19.44
CA PRO A 283 17.12 -2.78 -20.66
C PRO A 283 17.16 -3.72 -21.88
N ARG A 284 17.57 -4.97 -21.66
CA ARG A 284 17.70 -5.97 -22.73
C ARG A 284 16.41 -6.75 -22.99
N GLY A 285 15.55 -6.87 -21.99
CA GLY A 285 14.38 -7.77 -22.03
C GLY A 285 13.08 -7.09 -22.44
N SER A 286 12.92 -5.81 -22.12
CA SER A 286 11.65 -5.10 -22.28
C SER A 286 11.80 -3.90 -23.21
N ARG A 287 10.70 -3.49 -23.84
CA ARG A 287 10.60 -2.26 -24.64
C ARG A 287 9.44 -1.43 -24.15
N HIS A 288 9.54 -0.12 -24.31
CA HIS A 288 8.49 0.81 -23.92
C HIS A 288 8.21 1.82 -25.02
N LEU A 289 6.98 2.31 -25.06
CA LEU A 289 6.53 3.42 -25.90
C LEU A 289 5.61 4.30 -25.05
N VAL A 290 6.00 5.55 -24.83
CA VAL A 290 5.17 6.56 -24.16
C VAL A 290 4.37 7.30 -25.22
N LEU A 291 3.08 7.49 -24.95
CA LEU A 291 2.08 7.94 -25.91
C LEU A 291 1.28 9.07 -25.26
N ARG A 292 1.20 10.21 -25.96
CA ARG A 292 0.55 11.43 -25.47
C ARG A 292 -0.24 12.09 -26.59
N GLU A 293 -1.44 12.57 -26.28
CA GLU A 293 -2.21 13.42 -27.20
C GLU A 293 -1.77 14.88 -27.08
N GLN A 294 -1.40 15.46 -28.23
CA GLN A 294 -1.05 16.88 -28.33
C GLN A 294 -2.31 17.73 -28.53
N ALA A 295 -2.16 19.05 -28.40
CA ALA A 295 -3.27 20.00 -28.54
C ALA A 295 -3.94 19.99 -29.93
N ASP A 296 -3.22 19.56 -30.96
CA ASP A 296 -3.72 19.40 -32.34
C ASP A 296 -4.48 18.07 -32.56
N GLY A 297 -4.55 17.20 -31.54
CA GLY A 297 -5.18 15.88 -31.59
C GLY A 297 -4.28 14.76 -32.13
N ASN A 298 -3.04 15.06 -32.49
CA ASN A 298 -2.06 14.05 -32.91
C ASN A 298 -1.48 13.30 -31.69
N LEU A 299 -1.11 12.04 -31.90
CA LEU A 299 -0.45 11.22 -30.88
C LEU A 299 1.07 11.31 -31.02
N GLU A 300 1.71 11.93 -30.03
CA GLU A 300 3.14 11.89 -29.80
C GLU A 300 3.56 10.49 -29.36
N GLN A 301 4.67 9.98 -29.91
CA GLN A 301 5.16 8.62 -29.68
C GLN A 301 6.64 8.70 -29.29
N LEU A 302 6.96 8.42 -28.02
CA LEU A 302 8.29 8.60 -27.44
C LEU A 302 8.87 7.24 -27.01
N THR A 303 10.02 6.88 -27.56
CA THR A 303 10.74 5.65 -27.20
C THR A 303 12.25 5.84 -27.37
N CYS A 304 13.02 5.08 -26.60
CA CYS A 304 14.47 4.95 -26.78
C CYS A 304 14.86 3.77 -27.69
N SER A 305 13.88 3.01 -28.19
CA SER A 305 14.12 1.85 -29.05
C SER A 305 14.37 2.31 -30.49
N GLU A 306 15.44 1.82 -31.11
CA GLU A 306 15.75 2.08 -32.53
C GLU A 306 14.69 1.53 -33.48
N THR A 307 14.01 0.46 -33.08
CA THR A 307 12.92 -0.17 -33.83
C THR A 307 11.67 -0.25 -32.98
N TRP A 308 10.54 0.14 -33.55
CA TRP A 308 9.22 0.08 -32.93
C TRP A 308 8.12 0.06 -34.00
N THR A 309 6.95 -0.44 -33.63
CA THR A 309 5.77 -0.50 -34.50
C THR A 309 4.60 0.21 -33.83
N PHE A 310 3.74 0.86 -34.62
CA PHE A 310 2.51 1.45 -34.13
C PHE A 310 1.44 1.31 -35.21
N GLU A 311 0.50 0.41 -34.96
CA GLU A 311 -0.56 0.05 -35.90
C GLU A 311 -1.81 0.93 -35.68
N PRO A 312 -2.72 1.02 -36.66
CA PRO A 312 -4.01 1.71 -36.47
C PRO A 312 -4.82 1.17 -35.28
N SER A 313 -4.66 -0.11 -34.95
CA SER A 313 -5.25 -0.76 -33.78
C SER A 313 -4.65 -0.23 -32.46
N ASP A 314 -3.35 0.05 -32.45
CA ASP A 314 -2.64 0.66 -31.32
C ASP A 314 -3.17 2.10 -31.10
N GLU A 315 -3.31 2.89 -32.17
CA GLU A 315 -3.88 4.24 -32.10
C GLU A 315 -5.31 4.21 -31.52
N GLN A 316 -6.17 3.33 -32.05
CA GLN A 316 -7.54 3.19 -31.55
C GLN A 316 -7.54 2.85 -30.06
N ARG A 317 -6.69 1.92 -29.62
CA ARG A 317 -6.57 1.51 -28.22
C ARG A 317 -6.11 2.67 -27.33
N VAL A 318 -5.13 3.45 -27.78
CA VAL A 318 -4.60 4.60 -27.03
C VAL A 318 -5.66 5.68 -26.87
N ARG A 319 -6.40 6.02 -27.94
CA ARG A 319 -7.48 7.02 -27.86
C ARG A 319 -8.61 6.57 -26.94
N GLN A 320 -8.92 5.27 -26.91
CA GLN A 320 -9.88 4.72 -25.93
C GLN A 320 -9.38 4.89 -24.50
N LEU A 321 -8.11 4.57 -24.24
CA LEU A 321 -7.50 4.73 -22.92
C LEU A 321 -7.42 6.18 -22.46
N ILE A 322 -7.10 7.13 -23.35
CA ILE A 322 -7.07 8.57 -23.02
C ILE A 322 -8.46 9.06 -22.60
N LYS A 323 -9.50 8.75 -23.40
CA LYS A 323 -10.89 9.13 -23.06
C LYS A 323 -11.35 8.50 -21.75
N TRP A 324 -11.00 7.23 -21.53
CA TRP A 324 -11.29 6.55 -20.27
C TRP A 324 -10.55 7.20 -19.10
N ALA A 325 -9.25 7.47 -19.24
CA ALA A 325 -8.41 8.06 -18.21
C ALA A 325 -8.91 9.43 -17.77
N GLN A 326 -9.27 10.31 -18.71
CA GLN A 326 -9.85 11.62 -18.40
C GLN A 326 -11.11 11.50 -17.53
N LYS A 327 -12.02 10.60 -17.89
CA LYS A 327 -13.27 10.37 -17.13
C LYS A 327 -13.00 9.76 -15.75
N ASN A 328 -12.06 8.83 -15.67
CA ASN A 328 -11.76 8.08 -14.46
C ASN A 328 -10.96 8.92 -13.45
N LEU A 329 -9.87 9.55 -13.87
CA LEU A 329 -9.01 10.41 -13.03
C LEU A 329 -9.74 11.65 -12.52
N ALA A 330 -10.78 12.11 -13.23
CA ALA A 330 -11.65 13.18 -12.77
C ALA A 330 -12.58 12.79 -11.61
N LYS A 331 -12.70 11.49 -11.29
CA LYS A 331 -13.60 10.95 -10.26
C LYS A 331 -12.90 10.11 -9.21
N ASP A 332 -11.75 9.54 -9.54
CA ASP A 332 -11.02 8.65 -8.64
C ASP A 332 -10.37 9.43 -7.49
N ALA A 333 -10.96 9.33 -6.30
CA ALA A 333 -10.45 9.92 -5.06
C ALA A 333 -9.41 9.04 -4.34
N THR A 334 -9.11 7.85 -4.86
CA THR A 334 -8.13 6.95 -4.22
C THR A 334 -6.71 7.46 -4.37
N LEU A 335 -5.83 7.15 -3.40
CA LEU A 335 -4.44 7.59 -3.44
C LEU A 335 -3.54 6.52 -4.05
N PRO A 336 -2.51 6.89 -4.84
CA PRO A 336 -1.52 5.94 -5.34
C PRO A 336 -0.83 5.15 -4.24
N GLN A 337 -0.36 3.95 -4.55
CA GLN A 337 0.40 3.15 -3.59
C GLN A 337 1.60 3.92 -3.00
N GLY A 338 1.69 3.89 -1.67
CA GLY A 338 2.69 4.61 -0.89
C GLY A 338 2.33 6.07 -0.60
N CYS A 339 1.16 6.57 -1.00
CA CYS A 339 0.61 7.84 -0.52
C CYS A 339 -0.36 7.53 0.62
N ALA A 340 -0.01 7.96 1.84
CA ALA A 340 -0.86 7.74 3.02
C ALA A 340 -1.90 8.85 3.20
N LEU A 341 -1.62 10.05 2.68
CA LEU A 341 -2.43 11.26 2.83
C LEU A 341 -2.55 11.95 1.46
N ALA A 342 -3.64 12.70 1.28
CA ALA A 342 -3.83 13.53 0.09
C ALA A 342 -2.81 14.69 0.07
N PRO A 343 -2.50 15.25 -1.12
CA PRO A 343 -1.58 16.38 -1.22
C PRO A 343 -2.09 17.59 -0.46
N LYS A 344 -1.25 18.12 0.43
CA LYS A 344 -1.58 19.23 1.32
C LYS A 344 -1.65 20.57 0.59
N LEU A 345 -2.32 21.52 1.22
CA LEU A 345 -2.24 22.93 0.84
C LEU A 345 -0.97 23.60 1.40
N LEU A 346 -0.49 24.65 0.76
CA LEU A 346 0.67 25.43 1.22
C LEU A 346 0.42 26.12 2.58
N THR A 347 -0.84 26.40 2.92
CA THR A 347 -1.25 26.94 4.23
C THR A 347 -1.32 25.89 5.33
N GLU A 348 -1.35 24.61 4.99
CA GLU A 348 -1.41 23.48 5.94
C GLU A 348 -0.03 22.94 6.34
N LEU A 349 1.02 23.60 5.86
CA LEU A 349 2.40 23.23 6.15
C LEU A 349 2.71 23.39 7.63
N LYS A 350 3.40 22.39 8.19
CA LYS A 350 3.85 22.39 9.58
C LYS A 350 5.33 22.03 9.63
N PHE A 351 6.11 22.80 10.40
CA PHE A 351 7.57 22.63 10.53
C PHE A 351 8.04 21.25 10.99
N ALA A 352 7.20 20.45 11.65
CA ALA A 352 7.58 19.14 12.15
C ALA A 352 7.45 17.99 11.14
N GLU A 353 6.92 18.27 9.96
CA GLU A 353 6.75 17.25 8.93
C GLU A 353 8.05 17.07 8.15
N ASN A 354 8.59 15.86 8.12
CA ASN A 354 9.84 15.61 7.38
C ASN A 354 9.64 15.62 5.86
N PHE A 355 8.50 15.09 5.39
CA PHE A 355 8.17 14.99 3.97
C PHE A 355 6.68 15.20 3.73
N ILE A 356 6.37 15.90 2.64
CA ILE A 356 5.01 16.23 2.24
C ILE A 356 4.78 15.97 0.75
N ASP A 357 3.52 15.82 0.39
CA ASP A 357 3.06 15.81 -1.00
C ASP A 357 2.28 17.10 -1.26
N LEU A 358 2.58 17.78 -2.36
CA LEU A 358 1.98 19.04 -2.77
C LEU A 358 1.52 18.97 -4.23
N VAL A 359 0.47 19.72 -4.55
CA VAL A 359 0.11 20.07 -5.92
C VAL A 359 0.15 21.59 -6.03
N VAL A 360 0.99 22.12 -6.91
CA VAL A 360 1.30 23.57 -7.00
C VAL A 360 1.47 23.98 -8.47
N ARG A 361 1.28 25.26 -8.79
CA ARG A 361 1.86 25.88 -10.00
C ARG A 361 3.26 26.37 -9.68
N VAL A 362 4.16 26.27 -10.65
CA VAL A 362 5.45 26.96 -10.62
C VAL A 362 5.27 28.28 -11.35
N LEU A 363 5.37 29.40 -10.64
CA LEU A 363 5.20 30.74 -11.20
C LEU A 363 6.52 31.27 -11.77
N HIS A 364 7.63 30.90 -11.14
CA HIS A 364 8.96 31.31 -11.56
C HIS A 364 9.97 30.19 -11.29
N LEU A 365 10.95 30.09 -12.19
CA LEU A 365 12.08 29.17 -12.15
C LEU A 365 13.33 30.00 -12.38
N ASP A 366 14.26 29.93 -11.45
CA ASP A 366 15.60 30.51 -11.56
C ASP A 366 16.64 29.38 -11.53
N ASP A 367 17.25 29.12 -12.69
CA ASP A 367 18.34 28.16 -12.87
C ASP A 367 19.67 28.83 -13.27
N SER A 368 19.80 30.14 -13.03
CA SER A 368 21.01 30.91 -13.34
C SER A 368 22.22 30.50 -12.49
N GLU A 369 21.97 30.20 -11.21
CA GLU A 369 22.97 29.76 -10.22
C GLU A 369 22.46 28.52 -9.46
N GLU A 370 23.37 27.67 -9.01
CA GLU A 370 23.02 26.52 -8.15
C GLU A 370 22.95 26.95 -6.67
N PRO A 371 21.93 26.53 -5.89
CA PRO A 371 20.84 25.62 -6.28
C PRO A 371 19.72 26.33 -7.04
N THR A 372 19.11 25.63 -8.01
CA THR A 372 17.91 26.11 -8.73
C THR A 372 16.75 26.39 -7.77
N ARG A 373 16.05 27.51 -7.99
CA ARG A 373 14.95 27.99 -7.13
C ARG A 373 13.65 28.08 -7.90
N LEU A 374 12.56 27.66 -7.26
CA LEU A 374 11.20 27.80 -7.78
C LEU A 374 10.38 28.67 -6.85
N ILE A 375 9.55 29.54 -7.41
CA ILE A 375 8.45 30.20 -6.68
C ILE A 375 7.17 29.44 -7.01
N VAL A 376 6.52 28.90 -5.99
CA VAL A 376 5.37 28.01 -6.13
C VAL A 376 4.15 28.54 -5.40
N TRP A 377 2.98 28.13 -5.89
CA TRP A 377 1.67 28.62 -5.44
C TRP A 377 0.58 27.56 -5.65
N ASP A 378 -0.43 27.51 -4.79
CA ASP A 378 -1.58 26.60 -4.95
C ASP A 378 -2.97 27.22 -4.79
N GLY A 379 -3.05 28.54 -4.59
CA GLY A 379 -4.30 29.27 -4.38
C GLY A 379 -4.82 29.25 -2.93
N SER A 380 -4.16 28.57 -2.00
CA SER A 380 -4.58 28.54 -0.59
C SER A 380 -4.00 29.72 0.21
N GLY A 381 -4.86 30.38 1.00
CA GLY A 381 -4.49 31.52 1.84
C GLY A 381 -4.46 32.86 1.11
N SER A 382 -3.76 33.84 1.69
CA SER A 382 -3.64 35.18 1.13
C SER A 382 -2.21 35.49 0.70
N THR A 383 -2.05 36.14 -0.45
CA THR A 383 -0.73 36.61 -0.92
C THR A 383 -0.06 37.54 0.08
N ALA A 384 -0.84 38.26 0.90
CA ALA A 384 -0.33 39.13 1.96
C ALA A 384 0.49 38.38 3.04
N GLU A 385 0.29 37.07 3.18
CA GLU A 385 1.03 36.20 4.11
C GLU A 385 2.35 35.68 3.49
N SER A 386 2.59 35.97 2.21
CA SER A 386 3.80 35.56 1.50
C SER A 386 5.01 36.38 1.95
N ASP A 387 6.18 35.77 1.82
CA ASP A 387 7.44 36.49 1.98
C ASP A 387 7.55 37.59 0.92
N ARG A 388 7.75 38.84 1.36
CA ARG A 388 7.89 39.99 0.45
C ARG A 388 9.06 39.86 -0.52
N ALA A 389 10.10 39.09 -0.18
CA ALA A 389 11.19 38.81 -1.10
C ALA A 389 10.72 38.00 -2.33
N LEU A 390 9.77 37.07 -2.15
CA LEU A 390 9.21 36.29 -3.26
C LEU A 390 8.29 37.12 -4.14
N VAL A 391 7.48 37.99 -3.52
CA VAL A 391 6.62 38.93 -4.24
C VAL A 391 7.46 39.85 -5.12
N ARG A 392 8.50 40.47 -4.56
CA ARG A 392 9.43 41.33 -5.31
C ARG A 392 10.15 40.57 -6.41
N ALA A 393 10.61 39.35 -6.15
CA ALA A 393 11.27 38.54 -7.16
C ALA A 393 10.36 38.26 -8.37
N LEU A 394 9.05 38.06 -8.17
CA LEU A 394 8.10 37.94 -9.29
C LEU A 394 7.94 39.29 -10.04
N GLU A 395 7.78 40.39 -9.32
CA GLU A 395 7.63 41.73 -9.89
C GLU A 395 8.85 42.16 -10.72
N ASP A 396 10.06 41.91 -10.22
CA ASP A 396 11.33 42.23 -10.88
C ASP A 396 11.49 41.47 -12.22
N HIS A 397 10.89 40.28 -12.31
CA HIS A 397 10.87 39.47 -13.54
C HIS A 397 9.62 39.72 -14.39
N GLY A 398 8.79 40.71 -14.05
CA GLY A 398 7.57 41.07 -14.79
C GLY A 398 6.46 40.03 -14.72
N ILE A 399 6.47 39.16 -13.69
CA ILE A 399 5.48 38.10 -13.50
C ILE A 399 4.35 38.65 -12.61
N SER A 400 3.10 38.52 -13.06
CA SER A 400 1.94 38.95 -12.30
C SER A 400 1.82 38.15 -11.00
N VAL A 401 1.80 38.87 -9.87
CA VAL A 401 1.60 38.29 -8.54
C VAL A 401 0.11 37.98 -8.34
N PRO A 402 -0.26 36.72 -8.03
CA PRO A 402 -1.64 36.37 -7.74
C PRO A 402 -2.21 37.20 -6.58
N ALA A 403 -3.47 37.63 -6.67
CA ALA A 403 -4.13 38.37 -5.59
C ALA A 403 -4.41 37.49 -4.37
N THR A 404 -4.52 36.18 -4.57
CA THR A 404 -4.88 35.18 -3.56
C THR A 404 -3.90 34.02 -3.59
N GLY A 405 -3.71 33.37 -2.44
CA GLY A 405 -2.80 32.25 -2.25
C GLY A 405 -1.38 32.60 -1.81
N VAL A 406 -0.82 31.80 -0.90
CA VAL A 406 0.54 32.01 -0.36
C VAL A 406 1.61 31.55 -1.35
N LEU A 407 2.68 32.35 -1.49
CA LEU A 407 3.88 32.01 -2.24
C LEU A 407 4.90 31.33 -1.33
N LYS A 408 5.50 30.24 -1.81
CA LYS A 408 6.61 29.55 -1.15
C LYS A 408 7.76 29.33 -2.11
N GLU A 409 8.97 29.24 -1.56
CA GLU A 409 10.16 28.88 -2.31
C GLU A 409 10.40 27.37 -2.24
N VAL A 410 10.70 26.75 -3.38
CA VAL A 410 11.25 25.40 -3.44
C VAL A 410 12.68 25.47 -3.94
N ILE A 411 13.62 24.95 -3.15
CA ILE A 411 15.03 24.88 -3.52
C ILE A 411 15.34 23.49 -4.03
N MET A 412 15.85 23.39 -5.25
CA MET A 412 16.23 22.14 -5.89
C MET A 412 17.74 21.96 -5.82
N SER A 413 18.20 21.06 -4.94
CA SER A 413 19.62 20.70 -4.83
C SER A 413 19.86 19.35 -5.48
N SER A 414 20.90 19.24 -6.31
CA SER A 414 21.45 17.98 -6.88
C SER A 414 20.51 17.13 -7.74
N CYS A 415 19.35 17.65 -8.13
CA CYS A 415 18.35 16.93 -8.95
C CYS A 415 17.88 17.71 -10.18
N TRP A 416 18.31 18.97 -10.34
CA TRP A 416 17.90 19.83 -11.46
C TRP A 416 18.23 19.22 -12.82
N THR A 417 19.43 18.66 -12.96
CA THR A 417 19.87 17.98 -14.20
C THR A 417 18.92 16.86 -14.61
N ILE A 418 18.46 16.03 -13.66
CA ILE A 418 17.50 14.95 -13.94
C ILE A 418 16.15 15.53 -14.39
N VAL A 419 15.69 16.60 -13.77
CA VAL A 419 14.41 17.24 -14.10
C VAL A 419 14.46 17.87 -15.51
N ARG A 420 15.57 18.53 -15.84
CA ARG A 420 15.85 19.05 -17.18
C ARG A 420 15.95 17.94 -18.23
N ASP A 421 16.75 16.91 -17.95
CA ASP A 421 16.97 15.79 -18.89
C ASP A 421 15.69 14.96 -19.13
N MET A 422 14.76 14.96 -18.17
CA MET A 422 13.43 14.36 -18.33
C MET A 422 12.42 15.29 -19.04
N GLY A 423 12.81 16.54 -19.32
CA GLY A 423 12.05 17.49 -20.13
C GLY A 423 10.88 18.15 -19.40
N PHE A 424 11.00 18.38 -18.09
CA PHE A 424 9.93 18.99 -17.28
C PHE A 424 9.89 20.52 -17.31
N VAL A 425 10.95 21.20 -17.78
CA VAL A 425 11.13 22.66 -17.65
C VAL A 425 9.95 23.45 -18.23
N ASP A 426 9.63 23.27 -19.50
CA ASP A 426 8.53 24.03 -20.13
C ASP A 426 7.17 23.64 -19.55
N GLY A 427 7.03 22.35 -19.21
CA GLY A 427 5.79 21.80 -18.69
C GLY A 427 5.47 22.27 -17.27
N MET A 428 6.47 22.47 -16.41
CA MET A 428 6.25 22.84 -15.01
C MET A 428 5.77 24.28 -14.85
N LEU A 429 6.17 25.19 -15.74
CA LEU A 429 5.75 26.59 -15.74
C LEU A 429 4.32 26.76 -16.29
N THR A 430 3.86 25.81 -17.10
CA THR A 430 2.55 25.90 -17.79
C THR A 430 1.48 25.02 -17.17
N ASN A 431 1.86 24.01 -16.37
CA ASN A 431 0.93 23.02 -15.81
C ASN A 431 1.01 22.94 -14.29
N TRP A 432 0.01 22.29 -13.68
CA TRP A 432 0.05 21.97 -12.25
C TRP A 432 1.10 20.89 -12.07
N CYS A 433 1.89 21.01 -11.01
CA CYS A 433 2.95 20.07 -10.67
C CYS A 433 2.59 19.37 -9.37
N ARG A 434 2.64 18.04 -9.37
CA ARG A 434 2.62 17.26 -8.13
C ARG A 434 4.05 17.00 -7.70
N PHE A 435 4.45 17.60 -6.59
CA PHE A 435 5.68 17.27 -5.89
C PHE A 435 5.36 16.28 -4.78
N ARG A 436 5.99 15.11 -4.81
CA ARG A 436 5.79 14.08 -3.79
C ARG A 436 7.08 13.81 -3.05
N ASN A 437 6.96 13.58 -1.75
CA ASN A 437 8.07 13.38 -0.83
C ASN A 437 9.04 14.59 -0.88
N LEU A 438 8.47 15.79 -0.86
CA LEU A 438 9.19 17.05 -0.77
C LEU A 438 9.62 17.27 0.68
N ALA A 439 10.89 17.55 0.92
CA ALA A 439 11.39 17.70 2.29
C ALA A 439 11.05 19.10 2.83
N VAL A 440 10.55 19.18 4.06
CA VAL A 440 10.36 20.46 4.77
C VAL A 440 11.47 20.58 5.81
N GLY A 441 12.15 21.72 5.85
CA GLY A 441 13.19 21.94 6.85
C GLY A 441 13.46 23.41 7.15
N ILE A 442 14.22 23.60 8.23
CA ILE A 442 14.84 24.87 8.62
C ILE A 442 16.20 25.02 7.91
N ASP A 443 16.69 26.25 7.78
CA ASP A 443 18.02 26.56 7.26
C ASP A 443 19.11 25.76 8.02
N GLU A 444 19.76 24.82 7.34
CA GLU A 444 21.20 24.68 7.55
C GLU A 444 21.82 25.76 6.67
N PRO A 445 22.66 26.66 7.23
CA PRO A 445 23.19 27.78 6.46
C PRO A 445 23.90 27.25 5.21
N LEU A 446 23.42 27.68 4.05
CA LEU A 446 24.18 27.59 2.81
C LEU A 446 25.51 28.33 3.04
N PRO A 447 26.65 27.84 2.52
CA PRO A 447 27.92 28.57 2.62
C PRO A 447 27.76 29.96 2.02
N GLY A 448 27.76 31.01 2.85
CA GLY A 448 27.74 32.41 2.42
C GLY A 448 26.42 33.19 2.61
N ALA A 449 25.34 32.60 3.15
CA ALA A 449 24.09 33.34 3.41
C ALA A 449 23.94 33.70 4.91
N ALA A 450 23.75 34.99 5.21
CA ALA A 450 23.44 35.45 6.56
C ALA A 450 22.06 34.94 7.00
N SER A 451 22.00 34.23 8.12
CA SER A 451 20.75 33.70 8.69
C SER A 451 19.84 34.86 9.11
N ALA A 452 18.69 34.99 8.44
CA ALA A 452 17.65 35.93 8.87
C ALA A 452 17.01 35.42 10.18
N PRO A 453 16.81 36.29 11.19
CA PRO A 453 16.17 35.92 12.44
C PRO A 453 14.67 35.68 12.19
N GLY A 454 14.25 34.42 12.21
CA GLY A 454 12.85 34.04 11.97
C GLY A 454 12.61 32.70 11.26
N GLY A 455 13.66 31.95 10.88
CA GLY A 455 13.55 30.56 10.43
C GLY A 455 12.53 30.34 9.29
N ARG A 456 12.90 30.71 8.07
CA ARG A 456 12.05 30.54 6.89
C ARG A 456 11.73 29.05 6.66
N GLU A 457 10.47 28.72 6.37
CA GLU A 457 10.10 27.38 5.89
C GLU A 457 10.73 27.15 4.52
N ILE A 458 11.67 26.22 4.42
CA ILE A 458 12.33 25.91 3.15
C ILE A 458 11.86 24.54 2.67
N LEU A 459 11.20 24.55 1.50
CA LEU A 459 10.85 23.34 0.79
C LEU A 459 12.05 22.90 -0.05
N ARG A 460 12.52 21.67 0.17
CA ARG A 460 13.70 21.13 -0.54
C ARG A 460 13.29 20.00 -1.47
N PHE A 461 13.51 20.22 -2.75
CA PHE A 461 13.44 19.18 -3.76
C PHE A 461 14.77 18.43 -3.77
N ARG A 462 14.72 17.15 -3.39
CA ARG A 462 15.90 16.27 -3.31
C ARG A 462 15.73 15.07 -4.22
N GLU A 463 16.74 14.22 -4.33
CA GLU A 463 16.67 12.96 -5.10
C GLU A 463 15.52 12.04 -4.68
N VAL A 464 15.03 12.18 -3.45
CA VAL A 464 13.88 11.40 -2.95
C VAL A 464 12.54 11.93 -3.44
N THR A 465 12.48 13.19 -3.88
CA THR A 465 11.29 13.88 -4.37
C THR A 465 10.96 13.46 -5.79
N SER A 466 9.68 13.31 -6.08
CA SER A 466 9.18 13.02 -7.43
C SER A 466 8.34 14.17 -7.95
N LEU A 467 8.39 14.38 -9.28
CA LEU A 467 7.63 15.38 -10.01
C LEU A 467 6.83 14.71 -11.11
N VAL A 468 5.56 15.12 -11.26
CA VAL A 468 4.73 14.82 -12.42
C VAL A 468 3.79 15.99 -12.69
N LEU A 469 3.49 16.24 -13.96
CA LEU A 469 2.55 17.26 -14.39
C LEU A 469 1.11 16.73 -14.27
N MET A 470 0.21 17.58 -13.80
CA MET A 470 -1.16 17.25 -13.42
C MET A 470 -2.13 17.96 -14.36
N PRO A 471 -3.01 17.22 -15.08
CA PRO A 471 -4.06 17.82 -15.88
C PRO A 471 -5.13 18.51 -15.02
N ASP A 472 -5.76 19.56 -15.58
CA ASP A 472 -6.77 20.37 -14.89
C ASP A 472 -8.02 19.58 -14.48
N PHE A 473 -8.35 18.50 -15.18
CA PHE A 473 -9.53 17.69 -14.87
C PHE A 473 -9.35 16.79 -13.62
N THR A 474 -8.13 16.66 -13.09
CA THR A 474 -7.86 15.82 -11.90
C THR A 474 -8.46 16.42 -10.64
N LEU A 475 -8.91 15.59 -9.70
CA LEU A 475 -9.59 16.05 -8.47
C LEU A 475 -8.74 17.03 -7.65
N ASP A 476 -7.45 16.71 -7.44
CA ASP A 476 -6.54 17.54 -6.64
C ASP A 476 -6.37 18.96 -7.23
N VAL A 477 -6.42 19.07 -8.56
CA VAL A 477 -6.36 20.36 -9.27
C VAL A 477 -7.69 21.09 -9.23
N LYS A 478 -8.81 20.39 -9.47
CA LYS A 478 -10.15 20.98 -9.38
C LYS A 478 -10.41 21.62 -8.01
N HIS A 479 -9.96 20.98 -6.94
CA HIS A 479 -10.08 21.54 -5.59
C HIS A 479 -9.34 22.87 -5.46
N ARG A 480 -8.15 22.99 -6.04
CA ARG A 480 -7.35 24.23 -6.01
C ARG A 480 -7.94 25.33 -6.88
N LEU A 481 -8.44 24.97 -8.06
CA LEU A 481 -9.17 25.91 -8.92
C LEU A 481 -10.44 26.43 -8.22
N ALA A 482 -11.12 25.63 -7.39
CA ALA A 482 -12.27 26.07 -6.61
C ALA A 482 -11.89 27.12 -5.55
N LEU A 483 -10.76 26.95 -4.86
CA LEU A 483 -10.26 27.94 -3.89
C LEU A 483 -10.06 29.33 -4.52
N MET A 484 -9.59 29.37 -5.76
CA MET A 484 -9.37 30.62 -6.50
C MET A 484 -10.69 31.33 -6.79
N ASN A 485 -11.72 30.57 -7.17
CA ASN A 485 -13.02 31.13 -7.54
C ASN A 485 -13.79 31.67 -6.32
N GLU A 486 -13.63 31.07 -5.14
CA GLU A 486 -14.24 31.55 -3.89
C GLU A 486 -13.61 32.87 -3.40
N SER A 487 -12.38 33.16 -3.80
CA SER A 487 -11.60 34.32 -3.34
C SER A 487 -11.77 35.59 -4.20
N THR A 488 -12.66 35.59 -5.19
CA THR A 488 -12.99 36.79 -5.98
C THR A 488 -14.17 37.52 -5.33
N PRO A 489 -14.06 38.82 -4.96
CA PRO A 489 -15.17 39.53 -4.33
C PRO A 489 -16.29 39.72 -5.35
N ALA A 490 -17.41 39.01 -5.13
CA ALA A 490 -18.67 39.31 -5.79
C ALA A 490 -19.09 40.73 -5.37
N GLY A 491 -18.94 41.68 -6.29
CA GLY A 491 -19.45 43.03 -6.13
C GLY A 491 -20.98 43.06 -6.15
N THR A 492 -21.52 43.90 -5.26
CA THR A 492 -22.86 44.54 -5.26
C THR A 492 -24.00 43.79 -4.55
N THR A 493 -24.30 44.28 -3.34
CA THR A 493 -25.54 44.22 -2.52
C THR A 493 -26.75 44.85 -3.27
N PRO A 494 -28.03 44.83 -2.76
CA PRO A 494 -28.51 44.65 -1.37
C PRO A 494 -29.72 43.68 -1.25
N ASP A 495 -30.27 43.25 -0.12
CA ASP A 495 -30.70 43.89 1.12
C ASP A 495 -30.94 42.78 2.17
N SER A 496 -30.76 43.08 3.46
CA SER A 496 -31.72 42.80 4.54
C SER A 496 -31.03 42.95 5.89
N ALA A 497 -31.36 44.07 6.54
CA ALA A 497 -31.01 44.38 7.91
C ALA A 497 -31.65 43.38 8.89
N ALA A 498 -30.85 42.92 9.86
CA ALA A 498 -31.33 42.59 11.19
C ALA A 498 -30.17 42.72 12.19
N SER A 499 -30.23 43.82 12.93
CA SER A 499 -29.53 44.13 14.17
C SER A 499 -29.56 43.00 15.20
N CYS A 500 -28.48 42.84 15.97
CA CYS A 500 -28.49 42.71 17.43
C CYS A 500 -27.10 43.07 17.99
N GLU A 501 -27.12 43.93 19.01
CA GLU A 501 -26.02 44.60 19.67
C GLU A 501 -25.31 43.72 20.72
N GLY A 502 -24.06 44.09 21.03
CA GLY A 502 -23.62 44.28 22.42
C GLY A 502 -22.83 43.13 23.07
N GLY A 503 -21.57 43.41 23.42
CA GLY A 503 -20.83 42.58 24.38
C GLY A 503 -19.31 42.79 24.39
N ASP A 504 -18.86 44.01 24.69
CA ASP A 504 -17.46 44.29 25.06
C ASP A 504 -17.03 43.48 26.29
N THR A 505 -15.83 42.91 26.27
CA THR A 505 -14.91 42.92 27.43
C THR A 505 -13.47 42.70 26.95
N ASN A 506 -12.68 43.78 26.97
CA ASN A 506 -11.23 43.74 26.96
C ASN A 506 -10.71 43.34 28.35
N VAL A 507 -9.77 42.40 28.41
CA VAL A 507 -8.80 42.30 29.52
C VAL A 507 -7.40 42.11 28.91
N HIS A 508 -6.51 43.04 29.26
CA HIS A 508 -5.11 43.09 28.87
C HIS A 508 -4.24 42.08 29.65
N GLN A 509 -3.18 41.64 28.95
CA GLN A 509 -1.82 41.28 29.42
C GLN A 509 -1.63 40.10 30.39
N ASP A 510 -0.88 39.09 29.96
CA ASP A 510 0.55 39.07 30.29
C ASP A 510 1.39 38.16 29.39
N GLN A 511 2.61 38.63 29.11
CA GLN A 511 3.64 38.00 28.31
C GLN A 511 4.48 37.03 29.17
N ASN A 512 4.76 35.83 28.66
CA ASN A 512 6.09 35.23 28.77
C ASN A 512 6.29 34.11 27.72
N PRO A 513 7.43 34.07 26.98
CA PRO A 513 7.63 33.12 25.89
C PRO A 513 8.26 31.82 26.43
N ALA A 514 7.44 30.79 26.65
CA ALA A 514 7.93 29.46 26.97
C ALA A 514 8.27 28.71 25.66
N ALA A 515 9.51 28.22 25.57
CA ALA A 515 10.03 27.41 24.47
C ALA A 515 9.03 26.34 24.01
N SER A 516 8.67 26.37 22.73
CA SER A 516 7.84 25.35 22.07
C SER A 516 8.43 23.95 22.31
N LEU A 517 7.79 23.18 23.19
CA LEU A 517 8.12 21.77 23.39
C LEU A 517 7.67 21.00 22.14
N VAL A 518 8.63 20.42 21.42
CA VAL A 518 8.39 19.39 20.40
C VAL A 518 7.48 18.33 20.99
N GLY A 519 6.27 18.17 20.45
CA GLY A 519 5.32 17.17 20.93
C GLY A 519 5.83 15.77 20.60
N VAL A 520 5.80 14.85 21.56
CA VAL A 520 6.15 13.44 21.34
C VAL A 520 4.92 12.62 21.69
N THR A 521 4.53 11.69 20.83
CA THR A 521 3.41 10.76 21.05
C THR A 521 3.76 9.35 20.61
N THR A 522 3.06 8.34 21.12
CA THR A 522 3.14 6.96 20.62
C THR A 522 1.85 6.60 19.89
N VAL A 523 2.01 5.88 18.78
CA VAL A 523 0.89 5.36 17.98
C VAL A 523 0.86 3.84 18.11
N ILE A 524 -0.29 3.33 18.54
CA ILE A 524 -0.62 1.90 18.59
C ILE A 524 -1.80 1.63 17.62
N PRO A 525 -1.99 0.40 17.12
CA PRO A 525 -3.11 0.07 16.23
C PRO A 525 -4.47 0.42 16.81
N ASN A 526 -5.36 1.01 16.00
CA ASN A 526 -6.70 1.44 16.43
C ASN A 526 -7.50 0.30 17.08
N HIS A 527 -7.41 -0.91 16.51
CA HIS A 527 -8.11 -2.07 17.07
C HIS A 527 -7.64 -2.44 18.48
N ILE A 528 -6.38 -2.16 18.85
CA ILE A 528 -5.89 -2.36 20.22
C ILE A 528 -6.32 -1.20 21.10
N ARG A 529 -6.17 0.04 20.62
CA ARG A 529 -6.53 1.26 21.36
C ARG A 529 -8.02 1.27 21.76
N GLU A 530 -8.89 0.78 20.89
CA GLU A 530 -10.35 0.79 21.09
C GLU A 530 -10.86 -0.47 21.80
N LYS A 531 -10.28 -1.65 21.54
CA LYS A 531 -10.84 -2.94 22.01
C LYS A 531 -10.08 -3.56 23.19
N VAL A 532 -8.86 -3.11 23.49
CA VAL A 532 -8.04 -3.68 24.58
C VAL A 532 -7.91 -2.65 25.70
N PRO A 533 -8.39 -2.95 26.92
CA PRO A 533 -8.32 -2.00 28.03
C PRO A 533 -6.87 -1.75 28.48
N VAL A 534 -6.62 -0.53 28.93
CA VAL A 534 -5.32 -0.15 29.51
C VAL A 534 -5.11 -0.93 30.82
N THR A 535 -4.07 -1.76 30.86
CA THR A 535 -3.67 -2.56 32.02
C THR A 535 -2.62 -1.78 32.84
N PRO A 536 -2.84 -1.52 34.14
CA PRO A 536 -1.87 -0.85 34.99
C PRO A 536 -0.55 -1.65 35.13
N LEU A 537 0.59 -0.96 35.24
CA LEU A 537 1.92 -1.59 35.36
C LEU A 537 2.00 -2.59 36.54
N ARG A 538 1.37 -2.28 37.67
CA ARG A 538 1.28 -3.19 38.83
C ARG A 538 0.61 -4.52 38.52
N GLU A 539 -0.41 -4.52 37.68
CA GLU A 539 -1.14 -5.72 37.30
C GLU A 539 -0.32 -6.54 36.30
N ILE A 540 0.38 -5.86 35.37
CA ILE A 540 1.32 -6.49 34.44
C ILE A 540 2.42 -7.21 35.22
N LEU A 541 3.05 -6.53 36.19
CA LEU A 541 4.13 -7.07 37.03
C LEU A 541 3.67 -8.27 37.89
N ARG A 542 2.39 -8.34 38.26
CA ARG A 542 1.80 -9.42 39.07
C ARG A 542 1.11 -10.49 38.23
N SER A 543 1.14 -10.40 36.90
CA SER A 543 0.41 -11.33 36.02
C SER A 543 0.95 -12.76 36.18
N PRO A 544 0.11 -13.73 36.59
CA PRO A 544 0.53 -15.13 36.74
C PRO A 544 0.70 -15.85 35.39
N LYS A 545 0.17 -15.26 34.30
CA LYS A 545 0.19 -15.84 32.95
C LYS A 545 1.31 -15.19 32.12
N THR A 546 2.26 -16.01 31.65
CA THR A 546 3.34 -15.64 30.73
C THR A 546 3.54 -16.77 29.70
N PRO A 547 3.58 -16.51 28.38
CA PRO A 547 3.57 -15.20 27.73
C PRO A 547 2.17 -14.59 27.60
N ARG A 548 2.06 -13.27 27.77
CA ARG A 548 0.81 -12.49 27.61
C ARG A 548 1.10 -11.14 26.96
N LYS A 549 0.14 -10.62 26.19
CA LYS A 549 0.20 -9.27 25.61
C LYS A 549 -0.63 -8.30 26.46
N PHE A 550 -0.17 -7.06 26.58
CA PHE A 550 -0.80 -6.00 27.35
C PHE A 550 -0.75 -4.69 26.59
N HIS A 551 -1.72 -3.83 26.86
CA HIS A 551 -1.76 -2.43 26.46
C HIS A 551 -1.64 -1.62 27.76
N CYS A 552 -0.60 -0.81 27.96
CA CYS A 552 -0.46 0.04 29.15
C CYS A 552 -0.18 1.50 28.80
N CYS A 553 -0.38 2.39 29.77
CA CYS A 553 -0.10 3.81 29.65
C CYS A 553 0.94 4.21 30.70
N ALA A 554 2.13 4.63 30.27
CA ALA A 554 3.23 4.94 31.19
C ALA A 554 4.14 6.03 30.63
N ARG A 555 4.82 6.80 31.49
CA ARG A 555 5.80 7.81 31.09
C ARG A 555 7.17 7.15 30.89
N VAL A 556 7.98 7.65 29.95
CA VAL A 556 9.37 7.22 29.82
C VAL A 556 10.22 7.87 30.92
N ARG A 557 10.94 7.03 31.67
CA ARG A 557 11.90 7.45 32.70
C ARG A 557 13.33 7.46 32.15
N GLY A 558 13.68 6.48 31.31
CA GLY A 558 15.04 6.35 30.82
C GLY A 558 15.17 5.36 29.67
N ILE A 559 16.33 5.42 29.03
CA ILE A 559 16.72 4.57 27.90
C ILE A 559 18.07 3.94 28.25
N TRP A 560 18.20 2.63 28.04
CA TRP A 560 19.42 1.90 28.32
C TRP A 560 19.85 1.07 27.09
N PRO A 561 21.13 1.10 26.67
CA PRO A 561 22.24 1.91 27.22
C PRO A 561 22.06 3.42 27.07
N THR A 562 22.69 4.21 27.96
CA THR A 562 22.74 5.68 27.84
C THR A 562 23.60 6.14 26.66
N ASP A 563 24.62 5.35 26.33
CA ASP A 563 25.49 5.61 25.19
C ASP A 563 24.76 5.25 23.89
N ILE A 564 24.49 6.24 23.05
CA ILE A 564 23.77 6.07 21.79
C ILE A 564 24.44 5.02 20.88
N GLU A 565 25.76 4.90 20.94
CA GLU A 565 26.57 4.02 20.11
C GLU A 565 26.29 2.54 20.37
N LYS A 566 25.80 2.21 21.58
CA LYS A 566 25.49 0.84 22.01
C LYS A 566 24.04 0.42 21.72
N ILE A 567 23.22 1.33 21.18
CA ILE A 567 21.81 1.09 20.83
C ILE A 567 21.70 0.18 19.60
N CYS A 568 22.66 0.24 18.68
CA CYS A 568 22.81 -0.68 17.56
C CYS A 568 23.92 -1.70 17.84
N LYS A 569 23.69 -2.94 17.44
CA LYS A 569 24.70 -4.01 17.49
C LYS A 569 24.87 -4.65 16.12
N PRO A 570 26.07 -5.13 15.77
CA PRO A 570 26.25 -5.93 14.57
C PRO A 570 25.42 -7.22 14.67
N LYS A 571 24.75 -7.58 13.57
CA LYS A 571 23.86 -8.74 13.53
C LYS A 571 24.69 -10.03 13.51
N PRO A 572 24.35 -11.05 14.33
CA PRO A 572 25.06 -12.33 14.32
C PRO A 572 25.01 -12.96 12.92
N GLY A 573 26.18 -13.27 12.35
CA GLY A 573 26.30 -13.90 11.02
C GLY A 573 26.46 -12.94 9.84
N SER A 574 26.45 -11.62 10.04
CA SER A 574 26.76 -10.62 8.99
C SER A 574 27.70 -9.54 9.53
N ARG A 575 28.76 -9.21 8.79
CA ARG A 575 29.73 -8.16 9.17
C ARG A 575 29.27 -6.75 8.77
N SER A 576 28.21 -6.61 7.98
CA SER A 576 27.75 -5.32 7.42
C SER A 576 26.33 -4.92 7.83
N GLU A 577 25.59 -5.79 8.53
CA GLU A 577 24.22 -5.51 8.99
C GLU A 577 24.18 -5.19 10.48
N TYR A 578 23.39 -4.18 10.85
CA TYR A 578 23.16 -3.77 12.24
C TYR A 578 21.72 -4.04 12.66
N ILE A 579 21.52 -4.24 13.95
CA ILE A 579 20.21 -4.45 14.57
C ILE A 579 20.08 -3.60 15.84
N TYR A 580 18.91 -3.01 16.04
CA TYR A 580 18.60 -2.28 17.27
C TYR A 580 18.44 -3.23 18.47
N SER A 581 19.01 -2.84 19.61
CA SER A 581 18.94 -3.57 20.87
C SER A 581 19.10 -2.59 22.04
N PHE A 582 17.98 -2.18 22.63
CA PHE A 582 17.96 -1.30 23.81
C PHE A 582 16.73 -1.58 24.68
N ALA A 583 16.64 -0.93 25.83
CA ALA A 583 15.52 -1.01 26.75
C ALA A 583 15.01 0.38 27.11
N LEU A 584 13.67 0.51 27.20
CA LEU A 584 13.00 1.68 27.74
C LEU A 584 12.56 1.36 29.18
N THR A 585 12.93 2.21 30.13
CA THR A 585 12.34 2.18 31.48
C THR A 585 11.14 3.11 31.48
N VAL A 586 9.96 2.55 31.72
CA VAL A 586 8.71 3.32 31.84
C VAL A 586 8.20 3.26 33.27
N GLU A 587 7.49 4.31 33.70
CA GLU A 587 6.92 4.39 35.04
C GLU A 587 5.48 4.89 35.05
N GLU A 588 4.71 4.35 35.98
CA GLU A 588 3.33 4.70 36.29
C GLU A 588 3.20 4.77 37.82
N GLY A 589 3.17 5.98 38.38
CA GLY A 589 3.20 6.18 39.83
C GLY A 589 4.51 5.68 40.46
N ALA A 590 4.41 4.74 41.42
CA ALA A 590 5.56 4.10 42.07
C ALA A 590 6.07 2.85 41.33
N ASP A 591 5.33 2.39 40.31
CA ASP A 591 5.63 1.16 39.59
C ASP A 591 6.49 1.49 38.36
N SER A 592 7.55 0.70 38.11
CA SER A 592 8.44 0.87 36.95
C SER A 592 8.68 -0.45 36.21
N LEU A 593 8.86 -0.36 34.90
CA LEU A 593 8.96 -1.51 34.01
C LEU A 593 10.04 -1.29 32.94
N ASN A 594 10.86 -2.31 32.70
CA ASN A 594 11.82 -2.29 31.59
C ASN A 594 11.26 -3.03 30.38
N ILE A 595 11.10 -2.31 29.27
CA ILE A 595 10.58 -2.79 27.99
C ILE A 595 11.75 -2.93 27.02
N ILE A 596 12.00 -4.15 26.54
CA ILE A 596 13.04 -4.44 25.55
C ILE A 596 12.54 -4.05 24.16
N VAL A 597 13.35 -3.28 23.44
CA VAL A 597 13.09 -2.82 22.08
C VAL A 597 14.17 -3.43 21.18
N TYR A 598 13.77 -4.37 20.32
CA TYR A 598 14.72 -5.20 19.56
C TYR A 598 14.23 -5.55 18.15
N GLY A 599 15.16 -5.55 17.18
CA GLY A 599 14.92 -6.03 15.82
C GLY A 599 13.82 -5.27 15.08
N LYS A 600 12.93 -6.01 14.39
CA LYS A 600 11.83 -5.43 13.61
C LYS A 600 10.89 -4.54 14.44
N ASP A 601 10.68 -4.87 15.71
CA ASP A 601 9.84 -4.04 16.60
C ASP A 601 10.52 -2.71 16.90
N ALA A 602 11.85 -2.70 17.02
CA ALA A 602 12.63 -1.48 17.19
C ALA A 602 12.65 -0.63 15.92
N GLU A 603 12.76 -1.24 14.74
CA GLU A 603 12.66 -0.54 13.45
C GLU A 603 11.26 0.06 13.24
N HIS A 604 10.21 -0.64 13.68
CA HIS A 604 8.85 -0.12 13.67
C HIS A 604 8.67 1.04 14.67
N PHE A 605 9.23 0.91 15.87
CA PHE A 605 9.22 1.95 16.89
C PHE A 605 9.97 3.21 16.42
N LEU A 606 11.16 3.05 15.88
CA LEU A 606 12.03 4.10 15.35
C LEU A 606 11.81 4.31 13.84
N HIS A 607 10.57 4.26 13.38
CA HIS A 607 10.24 4.33 11.97
C HIS A 607 10.98 5.47 11.24
N GLY A 608 11.61 5.14 10.11
CA GLY A 608 12.41 6.07 9.31
C GLY A 608 13.87 6.23 9.75
N ILE A 609 14.34 5.51 10.78
CA ILE A 609 15.76 5.45 11.15
C ILE A 609 16.25 4.01 10.91
N PRO A 610 17.11 3.77 9.90
CA PRO A 610 17.67 2.44 9.67
C PRO A 610 18.75 2.13 10.72
N PRO A 611 18.84 0.87 11.20
CA PRO A 611 19.92 0.45 12.08
C PRO A 611 21.24 0.47 11.30
N CYS A 612 22.23 1.18 11.82
CA CYS A 612 23.56 1.28 11.24
C CYS A 612 24.62 1.32 12.35
N ASP A 613 25.88 1.41 11.95
CA ASP A 613 26.97 1.71 12.85
C ASP A 613 26.79 3.12 13.46
N LEU A 614 26.59 3.18 14.77
CA LEU A 614 26.40 4.43 15.52
C LEU A 614 27.70 4.95 16.16
N THR A 615 28.81 4.22 16.04
CA THR A 615 30.13 4.70 16.49
C THR A 615 30.64 5.84 15.61
N ARG A 616 30.19 5.88 14.35
CA ARG A 616 30.46 6.97 13.41
C ARG A 616 29.36 8.02 13.49
N SER A 617 29.73 9.30 13.33
CA SER A 617 28.75 10.37 13.18
C SER A 617 27.96 10.16 11.88
N THR A 618 26.68 9.83 12.01
CA THR A 618 25.77 9.49 10.91
C THR A 618 24.43 10.16 11.14
N THR A 619 23.65 10.37 10.07
CA THR A 619 22.29 10.93 10.16
C THR A 619 21.39 10.14 11.11
N SER A 620 21.55 8.80 11.16
CA SER A 620 20.85 7.94 12.10
C SER A 620 21.22 8.22 13.56
N LYS A 621 22.49 8.49 13.87
CA LYS A 621 22.96 8.86 15.22
C LYS A 621 22.31 10.15 15.68
N THR A 622 22.41 11.21 14.89
CA THR A 622 21.84 12.53 15.21
C THR A 622 20.32 12.48 15.36
N LEU A 623 19.62 11.74 14.49
CA LEU A 623 18.18 11.61 14.57
C LEU A 623 17.75 10.82 15.80
N LEU A 624 18.47 9.75 16.15
CA LEU A 624 18.21 8.95 17.34
C LEU A 624 18.44 9.76 18.62
N GLU A 625 19.50 10.56 18.70
CA GLU A 625 19.77 11.48 19.81
C GLU A 625 18.62 12.49 19.98
N LYS A 626 18.16 13.11 18.89
CA LYS A 626 17.01 14.03 18.92
C LYS A 626 15.75 13.32 19.42
N ARG A 627 15.44 12.11 18.91
CA ARG A 627 14.25 11.35 19.32
C ARG A 627 14.30 10.94 20.78
N PHE A 628 15.44 10.44 21.25
CA PHE A 628 15.62 10.00 22.62
C PHE A 628 15.61 11.17 23.60
N ALA A 629 16.18 12.31 23.21
CA ALA A 629 16.12 13.51 24.01
C ALA A 629 14.68 14.05 24.11
N ALA A 630 13.92 14.05 23.01
CA ALA A 630 12.51 14.45 23.02
C ALA A 630 11.65 13.50 23.87
N LEU A 631 11.86 12.19 23.73
CA LEU A 631 11.15 11.17 24.51
C LEU A 631 11.46 11.25 26.00
N SER A 632 12.70 11.53 26.37
CA SER A 632 13.14 11.63 27.78
C SER A 632 12.72 12.94 28.45
N ARG A 633 12.56 14.02 27.67
CA ARG A 633 12.10 15.33 28.17
C ARG A 633 10.58 15.45 28.25
N SER A 634 9.83 14.55 27.62
CA SER A 634 8.37 14.62 27.61
C SER A 634 7.79 14.24 28.99
N PRO A 635 6.98 15.12 29.62
CA PRO A 635 6.27 14.79 30.85
C PRO A 635 5.02 13.94 30.58
N GLN A 636 4.69 13.64 29.32
CA GLN A 636 3.46 12.95 28.93
C GLN A 636 3.54 11.44 29.18
N THR A 637 2.39 10.83 29.43
CA THR A 637 2.23 9.38 29.42
C THR A 637 1.93 8.89 28.02
N PHE A 638 2.48 7.72 27.69
CA PHE A 638 2.43 7.15 26.36
C PHE A 638 1.72 5.80 26.38
N HIS A 639 1.01 5.46 25.31
CA HIS A 639 0.46 4.14 25.12
C HIS A 639 1.55 3.16 24.64
N TRP A 640 1.61 1.98 25.24
CA TRP A 640 2.58 0.93 24.94
C TRP A 640 1.90 -0.42 24.74
N CYS A 641 2.22 -1.10 23.65
CA CYS A 641 1.89 -2.50 23.44
C CYS A 641 3.10 -3.36 23.84
N ILE A 642 2.95 -4.15 24.91
CA ILE A 642 4.03 -4.95 25.49
C ILE A 642 3.67 -6.44 25.62
N LYS A 643 4.63 -7.32 25.40
CA LYS A 643 4.48 -8.77 25.54
C LYS A 643 5.43 -9.31 26.61
N SER A 644 4.90 -10.05 27.59
CA SER A 644 5.71 -10.78 28.57
C SER A 644 6.23 -12.10 28.01
N TYR A 645 7.42 -12.51 28.45
CA TYR A 645 8.00 -13.82 28.16
C TYR A 645 8.95 -14.26 29.29
N SER A 646 9.06 -15.56 29.53
CA SER A 646 9.94 -16.12 30.55
C SER A 646 11.33 -16.39 30.01
N VAL A 647 12.36 -16.10 30.81
CA VAL A 647 13.76 -16.38 30.52
C VAL A 647 14.34 -17.17 31.68
N SER A 648 15.05 -18.25 31.38
CA SER A 648 15.83 -19.00 32.39
C SER A 648 17.05 -18.18 32.82
N LEU A 649 17.19 -17.94 34.12
CA LEU A 649 18.40 -17.33 34.66
C LEU A 649 19.51 -18.38 34.76
N PRO A 650 20.78 -18.01 34.51
CA PRO A 650 21.92 -18.86 34.85
C PRO A 650 21.97 -19.11 36.37
N PRO A 651 22.43 -20.28 36.83
CA PRO A 651 22.69 -20.49 38.25
C PRO A 651 23.73 -19.47 38.74
N ALA A 652 23.45 -18.83 39.88
CA ALA A 652 24.33 -17.80 40.44
C ALA A 652 25.72 -18.38 40.71
N ARG A 653 26.77 -17.70 40.25
CA ARG A 653 28.16 -18.03 40.63
C ARG A 653 28.36 -17.59 42.08
N ASP A 654 28.68 -18.56 42.93
CA ASP A 654 28.99 -18.39 44.35
C ASP A 654 30.06 -17.32 44.60
N GLY A 655 29.78 -16.45 45.59
CA GLY A 655 30.69 -15.38 46.00
C GLY A 655 30.21 -14.66 47.27
N ALA A 656 30.42 -15.34 48.41
CA ALA A 656 30.49 -14.84 49.79
C ALA A 656 29.21 -14.79 50.66
N ALA A 657 29.32 -15.56 51.76
CA ALA A 657 28.61 -15.52 53.05
C ALA A 657 27.23 -16.22 53.20
N ALA A 658 27.33 -17.55 53.38
CA ALA A 658 26.70 -18.39 54.42
C ALA A 658 25.34 -17.99 55.02
N GLY A 659 24.34 -18.87 54.83
CA GLY A 659 23.25 -19.06 55.79
C GLY A 659 21.93 -19.58 55.19
N ALA A 660 21.62 -20.85 55.47
CA ALA A 660 20.34 -21.54 55.32
C ALA A 660 19.89 -21.94 53.89
N GLY A 661 19.89 -23.25 53.65
CA GLY A 661 19.49 -23.88 52.41
C GLY A 661 17.98 -23.89 52.18
N ILE A 662 17.60 -23.63 50.93
CA ILE A 662 16.36 -24.12 50.31
C ILE A 662 16.72 -24.51 48.88
N SER A 663 16.40 -25.75 48.51
CA SER A 663 16.48 -26.28 47.16
C SER A 663 15.63 -25.45 46.18
N GLY A 664 16.24 -24.53 45.44
CA GLY A 664 15.57 -23.72 44.42
C GLY A 664 15.80 -24.30 43.02
N GLY A 665 14.72 -24.69 42.33
CA GLY A 665 14.77 -24.96 40.89
C GLY A 665 15.24 -23.75 40.07
N PRO A 666 15.53 -23.90 38.76
CA PRO A 666 16.07 -22.81 37.95
C PRO A 666 15.15 -21.57 38.02
N ALA A 667 15.68 -20.47 38.55
CA ALA A 667 14.93 -19.24 38.69
C ALA A 667 14.54 -18.70 37.29
N THR A 668 13.24 -18.61 37.02
CA THR A 668 12.72 -18.02 35.78
C THR A 668 12.42 -16.54 36.01
N ALA A 669 12.98 -15.66 35.18
CA ALA A 669 12.68 -14.23 35.18
C ALA A 669 11.70 -13.87 34.05
N VAL A 670 10.69 -13.07 34.35
CA VAL A 670 9.80 -12.52 33.33
C VAL A 670 10.43 -11.25 32.73
N ARG A 671 10.45 -11.17 31.40
CA ARG A 671 10.92 -10.01 30.63
C ARG A 671 9.78 -9.49 29.75
N TYR A 672 9.88 -8.23 29.34
CA TYR A 672 8.85 -7.54 28.56
C TYR A 672 9.46 -7.00 27.27
N ARG A 673 8.76 -7.16 26.15
CA ARG A 673 9.20 -6.69 24.82
C ARG A 673 8.13 -5.82 24.17
N LEU A 674 8.57 -4.76 23.51
CA LEU A 674 7.71 -3.88 22.73
C LEU A 674 7.24 -4.57 21.45
N PHE A 675 5.98 -4.37 21.06
CA PHE A 675 5.46 -4.73 19.74
C PHE A 675 4.45 -3.68 19.28
N GLU A 676 4.22 -3.55 17.97
CA GLU A 676 3.15 -2.71 17.39
C GLU A 676 2.99 -1.30 18.02
N THR A 677 4.09 -0.68 18.43
CA THR A 677 4.12 0.68 18.98
C THR A 677 5.09 1.49 18.15
N ARG A 678 4.63 2.62 17.62
CA ARG A 678 5.44 3.55 16.81
C ARG A 678 5.66 4.85 17.56
N LEU A 679 6.89 5.35 17.57
CA LEU A 679 7.19 6.68 18.08
C LEU A 679 6.89 7.74 17.01
N GLN A 680 6.11 8.75 17.37
CA GLN A 680 5.82 9.91 16.53
C GLN A 680 6.25 11.18 17.25
N ILE A 681 6.95 12.05 16.52
CA ILE A 681 7.40 13.34 17.01
C ILE A 681 6.72 14.37 16.10
N SER A 682 6.09 15.37 16.72
CA SER A 682 5.23 16.39 16.10
C SER A 682 5.82 17.78 16.17
#